data_AF-A0A938MQ24-F1
#
_entry.id   AF-A0A938MQ24-F1
#
_cell.length_a   1.000
_cell.length_b   1.000
_cell.length_c   1.000
_cell.angle_alpha   90.00
_cell.angle_beta   90.00
_cell.angle_gamma   90.00
#
_symmetry.space_group_name_H-M   'P 1'
#
loop_
_entity.id
_entity.type
_entity.pdbx_description
1 polymer ?
#
loop_
_entity_poly.entity_id
_entity_poly.type
_entity_poly.pdbx_seq_one_letter_code
_entity_poly.pdbx_strand_id
1 'polypeptide(L)'
;MNQYQPCFRNRSGDEHRAMFWVLAGVILAAMHFAAAGSAQELPEWTASLRRDHPRLFFNAETWPQVRARALGAEREWYEQTKERVDRLLEQNQGRDSMDARDYGVEAAWSAFVFRVTDQSQYLELAQKCLDASLRYYDACFAERKSVNWYSTSRVHAVLAWDWLFEDLPEAMRREMMERLVRAIDRVLEADPPIYRENLSGYNTGFYGVRNCLWFIGCTAYGTGIASEKVNAWLVWGRNENLKLLEHRQQACGDDGGGASATLGYLLGAYPWSEQNYFYTWLSATGENIAPDWPHSAWLANYAIWNWIDSEHGPREFGYGDTDHTRNALPVHQLYTHLANIQHLFGSQRPVEAGLARYLQQRLPQQRHSSSWFVYPFLLTSLEEPVEPFAPERLPAARHFENMGQVIMRSGTGPDDTYCLFSCGGTLRQHRHYDALNFVIHHRSFLALDSGTRYKEFDNGQHLANYFAQTVAHNCVVIHREGEPAANYWGGTVVGNHGGQHRQLGSEVKAFETNDAFVYVAGDATACYQHGKAELGEKCELVTRQIVFLMPHHFVIFDRVVSTDEAYRKEWLLHTALEPSIDAQTIRAEHGRGRMLCRTLLPREAVLRTMGGPGQAYWAAGRNWELVEDGLTDENRALIGQWRVEVTAGQPRRAEQFLHVIQVGDTQMTHMDAVELVERGSRHGVRLATAGQTWEVLFDGEGPLGGSIRRTGPGPRIAREFSRRVQPQVGIAARPYRAMTIQQAEARIPDRTLPGFWVGDLATLEQRLAAVKRGEVAVIAQSPGKRPLHCVRYGSLEPVAQQANFNSAVGGQLPSAYLDKEARYRPVILFVGPVHGHEVEGLTGLANLIHVLETGKDLLGRDQQALQALGERCRLLIIPAGNPDGVARLKPRALQGMDLDDLRFWGQGTWSDHTFCGWPESKQQHPMAGDNVGFLGCYFNDEGINPMHDEFLVPMGSEAPAILRVAGTEGPDLAVSLHSHASPPALLRPAYVPGEIQEDIRSLAGEYYALCDQRQLPRGSLFETQMEGGVNPAPFNLTSAVYHVSGASSFTFECPHGLDGPQACQAGLVEILDIQLTLYEAMMRHELQKKDR
;
A
#
# COMPACT_ATOMS: atom_id res chain seq x y z
N MET A 1 19.60 2.14 -48.46
CA MET A 1 18.57 3.18 -48.58
C MET A 1 17.27 2.63 -48.02
N ASN A 2 16.97 3.00 -46.77
CA ASN A 2 15.68 2.86 -46.07
C ASN A 2 15.89 3.64 -44.77
N GLN A 3 15.47 4.90 -44.76
CA GLN A 3 15.61 5.81 -43.62
C GLN A 3 14.39 5.68 -42.73
N TYR A 4 14.52 4.96 -41.62
CA TYR A 4 13.61 5.07 -40.48
C TYR A 4 14.46 5.38 -39.23
N GLN A 5 14.50 6.65 -38.83
CA GLN A 5 15.02 7.11 -37.55
C GLN A 5 13.89 7.10 -36.51
N PRO A 6 14.06 6.52 -35.32
CA PRO A 6 13.21 6.80 -34.18
C PRO A 6 13.74 8.04 -33.43
N CYS A 7 13.05 9.18 -33.57
CA CYS A 7 13.34 10.40 -32.81
C CYS A 7 12.74 10.31 -31.40
N PHE A 8 13.53 9.90 -30.40
CA PHE A 8 13.29 10.33 -29.01
C PHE A 8 13.98 11.69 -28.81
N ARG A 9 13.27 12.76 -29.15
CA ARG A 9 13.59 14.12 -28.69
C ARG A 9 12.39 14.66 -27.95
N ASN A 10 12.51 14.79 -26.63
CA ASN A 10 11.70 15.71 -25.85
C ASN A 10 11.95 17.12 -26.39
N ARG A 11 11.01 17.67 -27.15
CA ARG A 11 10.91 19.11 -27.40
C ARG A 11 9.81 19.67 -26.49
N SER A 12 10.19 20.11 -25.30
CA SER A 12 9.48 21.16 -24.58
C SER A 12 10.53 22.18 -24.15
N GLY A 13 10.57 23.31 -24.84
CA GLY A 13 11.58 24.32 -24.60
C GLY A 13 11.55 25.43 -25.63
N ASP A 14 10.42 26.13 -25.72
CA ASP A 14 10.37 27.49 -26.25
C ASP A 14 9.23 28.21 -25.54
N GLU A 15 9.54 28.71 -24.33
CA GLU A 15 8.97 29.90 -23.69
C GLU A 15 9.54 29.96 -22.27
N HIS A 16 10.80 30.37 -22.13
CA HIS A 16 11.40 31.00 -20.94
C HIS A 16 12.87 31.39 -21.25
N ARG A 17 13.09 32.00 -22.42
CA ARG A 17 14.37 32.59 -22.83
C ARG A 17 14.43 34.07 -22.42
N ALA A 18 14.56 34.33 -21.12
CA ALA A 18 14.94 35.67 -20.64
C ALA A 18 15.62 35.67 -19.26
N MET A 19 15.56 34.58 -18.48
CA MET A 19 16.09 34.55 -17.12
C MET A 19 17.19 33.49 -16.91
N PHE A 20 17.92 33.16 -17.99
CA PHE A 20 18.99 32.13 -17.96
C PHE A 20 20.42 32.70 -18.11
N TRP A 21 20.58 33.99 -18.37
CA TRP A 21 21.91 34.60 -18.60
C TRP A 21 22.61 35.13 -17.34
N VAL A 22 21.97 35.10 -16.17
CA VAL A 22 22.61 35.49 -14.90
C VAL A 22 23.01 34.26 -14.05
N LEU A 23 22.34 33.11 -14.22
CA LEU A 23 22.70 31.87 -13.52
C LEU A 23 23.82 31.06 -14.22
N ALA A 24 24.00 31.22 -15.54
CA ALA A 24 25.04 30.50 -16.28
C ALA A 24 26.47 30.95 -15.90
N GLY A 25 26.63 32.18 -15.42
CA GLY A 25 27.92 32.71 -14.95
C GLY A 25 28.38 32.12 -13.60
N VAL A 26 27.46 31.64 -12.76
CA VAL A 26 27.78 31.03 -11.45
C VAL A 26 28.07 29.54 -11.59
N ILE A 27 27.45 28.85 -12.56
CA ILE A 27 27.67 27.42 -12.80
C ILE A 27 28.98 27.16 -13.57
N LEU A 28 29.42 28.09 -14.45
CA LEU A 28 30.71 27.98 -15.13
C LEU A 28 31.93 28.23 -14.22
N ALA A 29 31.75 28.90 -13.08
CA ALA A 29 32.79 29.03 -12.06
C ALA A 29 32.95 27.75 -11.21
N ALA A 30 31.91 26.91 -11.11
CA ALA A 30 31.99 25.61 -10.42
C ALA A 30 32.59 24.49 -11.28
N MET A 31 32.60 24.63 -12.62
CA MET A 31 33.16 23.63 -13.54
C MET A 31 34.65 23.81 -13.87
N HIS A 32 35.30 24.89 -13.39
CA HIS A 32 36.75 25.10 -13.54
C HIS A 32 37.59 24.73 -12.30
N PHE A 33 36.98 24.16 -11.25
CA PHE A 33 37.69 23.63 -10.07
C PHE A 33 37.77 22.10 -10.00
N ALA A 34 37.41 21.38 -11.06
CA ALA A 34 37.51 19.92 -11.14
C ALA A 34 38.64 19.43 -12.08
N ALA A 35 39.74 20.19 -12.14
CA ALA A 35 40.95 19.81 -12.87
C ALA A 35 42.19 20.05 -12.00
N ALA A 36 42.24 19.38 -10.85
CA ALA A 36 43.47 19.11 -10.10
C ALA A 36 43.21 17.88 -9.22
N GLY A 37 44.09 16.88 -9.27
CA GLY A 37 43.86 15.56 -8.69
C GLY A 37 43.61 15.57 -7.18
N SER A 38 42.47 15.02 -6.80
CA SER A 38 42.23 14.31 -5.53
C SER A 38 41.27 13.17 -5.83
N ALA A 39 41.61 11.94 -5.44
CA ALA A 39 40.69 10.82 -5.52
C ALA A 39 39.38 11.21 -4.84
N GLN A 40 38.27 11.23 -5.57
CA GLN A 40 36.96 11.54 -4.98
C GLN A 40 36.69 10.49 -3.91
N GLU A 41 36.58 10.91 -2.65
CA GLU A 41 36.27 9.99 -1.56
C GLU A 41 34.92 9.32 -1.85
N LEU A 42 34.93 7.99 -1.80
CA LEU A 42 33.72 7.21 -2.02
C LEU A 42 32.76 7.41 -0.84
N PRO A 43 31.43 7.38 -1.07
CA PRO A 43 30.46 7.47 0.01
C PRO A 43 30.64 6.38 1.07
N GLU A 44 30.36 6.70 2.33
CA GLU A 44 30.57 5.81 3.48
C GLU A 44 29.88 4.44 3.33
N TRP A 45 28.68 4.41 2.72
CA TRP A 45 27.94 3.16 2.50
C TRP A 45 28.74 2.14 1.67
N THR A 46 29.68 2.57 0.82
CA THR A 46 30.49 1.63 0.04
C THR A 46 31.37 0.73 0.93
N ALA A 47 31.63 1.13 2.17
CA ALA A 47 32.34 0.32 3.16
C ALA A 47 31.53 -0.88 3.68
N SER A 48 30.19 -0.86 3.56
CA SER A 48 29.35 -2.01 3.94
C SER A 48 29.34 -3.13 2.88
N LEU A 49 29.86 -2.87 1.68
CA LEU A 49 30.00 -3.89 0.65
C LEU A 49 31.11 -4.87 1.01
N ARG A 50 30.76 -6.15 1.00
CA ARG A 50 31.71 -7.24 1.16
C ARG A 50 32.75 -7.25 0.04
N ARG A 51 33.95 -7.73 0.36
CA ARG A 51 35.12 -7.76 -0.54
C ARG A 51 35.38 -9.12 -1.18
N ASP A 52 34.83 -10.17 -0.57
CA ASP A 52 34.87 -11.54 -1.07
C ASP A 52 33.90 -11.75 -2.24
N HIS A 53 34.10 -12.85 -2.95
CA HIS A 53 33.24 -13.34 -4.00
C HIS A 53 32.83 -14.80 -3.70
N PRO A 54 31.64 -15.25 -4.12
CA PRO A 54 30.58 -14.52 -4.82
C PRO A 54 29.95 -13.40 -3.98
N ARG A 55 29.37 -12.39 -4.62
CA ARG A 55 28.59 -11.35 -3.91
C ARG A 55 27.33 -10.88 -4.62
N LEU A 56 27.03 -11.37 -5.84
CA LEU A 56 25.73 -11.17 -6.48
C LEU A 56 24.79 -12.36 -6.25
N PHE A 57 23.61 -12.07 -5.73
CA PHE A 57 22.51 -13.00 -5.37
C PHE A 57 22.79 -13.95 -4.21
N PHE A 58 24.01 -14.45 -4.08
CA PHE A 58 24.49 -15.19 -2.91
C PHE A 58 25.95 -14.86 -2.63
N ASN A 59 26.46 -15.34 -1.51
CA ASN A 59 27.82 -15.12 -1.05
C ASN A 59 28.38 -16.36 -0.34
N ALA A 60 29.62 -16.29 0.14
CA ALA A 60 30.26 -17.42 0.81
C ALA A 60 29.46 -17.95 2.03
N GLU A 61 28.77 -17.07 2.77
CA GLU A 61 28.00 -17.42 3.96
C GLU A 61 26.65 -18.06 3.61
N THR A 62 25.98 -17.58 2.55
CA THR A 62 24.67 -18.08 2.11
C THR A 62 24.77 -19.26 1.14
N TRP A 63 25.92 -19.44 0.48
CA TRP A 63 26.14 -20.51 -0.50
C TRP A 63 25.78 -21.93 0.01
N PRO A 64 26.14 -22.35 1.24
CA PRO A 64 25.77 -23.68 1.72
C PRO A 64 24.27 -23.96 1.67
N GLN A 65 23.43 -22.97 2.00
CA GLN A 65 21.97 -23.10 1.97
C GLN A 65 21.44 -23.10 0.54
N VAL A 66 21.96 -22.22 -0.33
CA VAL A 66 21.63 -22.18 -1.77
C VAL A 66 21.95 -23.52 -2.44
N ARG A 67 23.14 -24.08 -2.16
CA ARG A 67 23.58 -25.39 -2.66
C ARG A 67 22.72 -26.52 -2.10
N ALA A 68 22.40 -26.51 -0.81
CA ALA A 68 21.52 -27.50 -0.21
C ALA A 68 20.12 -27.48 -0.86
N ARG A 69 19.58 -26.30 -1.15
CA ARG A 69 18.29 -26.15 -1.82
C ARG A 69 18.34 -26.65 -3.26
N ALA A 70 19.41 -26.35 -4.01
CA ALA A 70 19.62 -26.86 -5.36
C ALA A 70 19.75 -28.40 -5.42
N LEU A 71 20.33 -29.03 -4.40
CA LEU A 71 20.46 -30.50 -4.32
C LEU A 71 19.26 -31.19 -3.64
N GLY A 72 18.40 -30.42 -2.97
CA GLY A 72 17.24 -30.87 -2.21
C GLY A 72 15.93 -30.36 -2.80
N ALA A 73 15.34 -29.33 -2.18
CA ALA A 73 13.98 -28.84 -2.48
C ALA A 73 13.76 -28.43 -3.96
N GLU A 74 14.80 -27.94 -4.64
CA GLU A 74 14.75 -27.51 -6.06
C GLU A 74 15.60 -28.41 -6.96
N ARG A 75 15.79 -29.67 -6.57
CA ARG A 75 16.61 -30.61 -7.33
C ARG A 75 16.14 -30.76 -8.78
N GLU A 76 14.84 -30.84 -9.02
CA GLU A 76 14.30 -30.97 -10.38
C GLU A 76 14.69 -29.77 -11.25
N TRP A 77 14.55 -28.54 -10.73
CA TRP A 77 14.93 -27.32 -11.43
C TRP A 77 16.44 -27.23 -11.68
N TYR A 78 17.25 -27.68 -10.72
CA TYR A 78 18.69 -27.80 -10.87
C TYR A 78 19.08 -28.80 -11.96
N GLU A 79 18.52 -30.01 -11.96
CA GLU A 79 18.83 -31.03 -12.97
C GLU A 79 18.42 -30.57 -14.38
N GLN A 80 17.27 -29.92 -14.54
CA GLN A 80 16.87 -29.33 -15.82
C GLN A 80 17.85 -28.26 -16.32
N THR A 81 18.41 -27.46 -15.39
CA THR A 81 19.45 -26.48 -15.71
C THR A 81 20.74 -27.19 -16.12
N LYS A 82 21.15 -28.21 -15.35
CA LYS A 82 22.33 -29.02 -15.64
C LYS A 82 22.24 -29.74 -16.98
N GLU A 83 21.11 -30.32 -17.35
CA GLU A 83 20.89 -30.95 -18.66
C GLU A 83 21.06 -29.98 -19.83
N ARG A 84 20.73 -28.69 -19.65
CA ARG A 84 21.00 -27.66 -20.68
C ARG A 84 22.49 -27.40 -20.81
N VAL A 85 23.21 -27.34 -19.68
CA VAL A 85 24.67 -27.19 -19.65
C VAL A 85 25.36 -28.41 -20.26
N ASP A 86 24.93 -29.63 -19.92
CA ASP A 86 25.48 -30.88 -20.47
C ASP A 86 25.30 -30.95 -21.99
N ARG A 87 24.11 -30.62 -22.52
CA ARG A 87 23.90 -30.56 -23.97
C ARG A 87 24.79 -29.52 -24.66
N LEU A 88 24.99 -28.37 -24.04
CA LEU A 88 25.88 -27.35 -24.58
C LEU A 88 27.35 -27.80 -24.56
N LEU A 89 27.76 -28.51 -23.50
CA LEU A 89 29.08 -29.12 -23.37
C LEU A 89 29.31 -30.15 -24.48
N GLU A 90 28.37 -31.08 -24.68
CA GLU A 90 28.43 -32.09 -25.74
C GLU A 90 28.54 -31.47 -27.14
N GLN A 91 27.75 -30.42 -27.41
CA GLN A 91 27.79 -29.70 -28.70
C GLN A 91 29.13 -29.01 -28.99
N ASN A 92 29.90 -28.70 -27.95
CA ASN A 92 31.17 -27.97 -28.05
C ASN A 92 32.37 -28.82 -27.59
N GLN A 93 32.20 -30.13 -27.42
CA GLN A 93 33.25 -31.04 -27.01
C GLN A 93 34.40 -31.04 -28.04
N GLY A 94 35.64 -30.93 -27.55
CA GLY A 94 36.84 -30.90 -28.40
C GLY A 94 37.04 -29.61 -29.21
N ARG A 95 36.22 -28.57 -29.02
CA ARG A 95 36.44 -27.24 -29.60
C ARG A 95 37.23 -26.35 -28.66
N ASP A 96 38.28 -25.70 -29.17
CA ASP A 96 39.08 -24.73 -28.41
C ASP A 96 38.31 -23.43 -28.13
N SER A 97 37.39 -23.04 -29.03
CA SER A 97 36.55 -21.84 -28.88
C SER A 97 35.13 -22.04 -29.43
N MET A 98 34.20 -21.22 -28.96
CA MET A 98 32.79 -21.20 -29.40
C MET A 98 32.54 -20.06 -30.39
N ASP A 99 31.53 -20.21 -31.26
CA ASP A 99 31.10 -19.16 -32.17
C ASP A 99 30.68 -17.89 -31.41
N ALA A 100 31.00 -16.70 -31.93
CA ALA A 100 30.62 -15.44 -31.28
C ALA A 100 29.09 -15.26 -31.27
N ARG A 101 28.46 -15.49 -30.12
CA ARG A 101 27.04 -15.25 -29.84
C ARG A 101 26.86 -14.81 -28.39
N ASP A 102 25.69 -14.25 -28.07
CA ASP A 102 25.34 -13.89 -26.70
C ASP A 102 25.02 -15.15 -25.87
N TYR A 103 26.01 -15.64 -25.12
CA TYR A 103 25.93 -16.81 -24.24
C TYR A 103 25.97 -16.42 -22.75
N GLY A 104 25.60 -15.18 -22.41
CA GLY A 104 25.71 -14.70 -21.04
C GLY A 104 24.88 -15.52 -20.04
N VAL A 105 23.72 -16.02 -20.46
CA VAL A 105 22.85 -16.87 -19.63
C VAL A 105 23.48 -18.26 -19.42
N GLU A 106 23.99 -18.86 -20.49
CA GLU A 106 24.65 -20.16 -20.49
C GLU A 106 25.96 -20.13 -19.68
N ALA A 107 26.67 -18.99 -19.70
CA ALA A 107 27.83 -18.76 -18.84
C ALA A 107 27.45 -18.85 -17.36
N ALA A 108 26.34 -18.20 -16.96
CA ALA A 108 25.86 -18.24 -15.56
C ALA A 108 25.36 -19.63 -15.16
N TRP A 109 24.65 -20.35 -16.04
CA TRP A 109 24.25 -21.73 -15.79
C TRP A 109 25.47 -22.64 -15.56
N SER A 110 26.46 -22.55 -16.45
CA SER A 110 27.68 -23.35 -16.38
C SER A 110 28.49 -23.02 -15.13
N ALA A 111 28.60 -21.74 -14.77
CA ALA A 111 29.24 -21.29 -13.54
C ALA A 111 28.51 -21.85 -12.30
N PHE A 112 27.19 -21.79 -12.25
CA PHE A 112 26.42 -22.33 -11.12
C PHE A 112 26.59 -23.86 -10.99
N VAL A 113 26.50 -24.60 -12.10
CA VAL A 113 26.72 -26.06 -12.11
C VAL A 113 28.13 -26.40 -11.66
N PHE A 114 29.14 -25.63 -12.09
CA PHE A 114 30.50 -25.78 -11.58
C PHE A 114 30.54 -25.59 -10.06
N ARG A 115 29.97 -24.50 -9.52
CA ARG A 115 29.95 -24.26 -8.05
C ARG A 115 29.27 -25.38 -7.26
N VAL A 116 28.27 -26.05 -7.84
CA VAL A 116 27.59 -27.18 -7.18
C VAL A 116 28.42 -28.47 -7.23
N THR A 117 29.13 -28.71 -8.34
CA THR A 117 29.74 -30.02 -8.68
C THR A 117 31.26 -30.09 -8.55
N ASP A 118 31.95 -28.95 -8.57
CA ASP A 118 33.41 -28.80 -8.64
C ASP A 118 34.06 -29.52 -9.85
N GLN A 119 33.29 -29.79 -10.93
CA GLN A 119 33.82 -30.45 -12.13
C GLN A 119 34.37 -29.44 -13.14
N SER A 120 35.66 -29.55 -13.47
CA SER A 120 36.40 -28.58 -14.30
C SER A 120 35.79 -28.35 -15.69
N GLN A 121 35.14 -29.36 -16.29
CA GLN A 121 34.50 -29.23 -17.60
C GLN A 121 33.44 -28.10 -17.65
N TYR A 122 32.75 -27.85 -16.53
CA TYR A 122 31.75 -26.77 -16.45
C TYR A 122 32.39 -25.39 -16.26
N LEU A 123 33.52 -25.32 -15.55
CA LEU A 123 34.34 -24.11 -15.46
C LEU A 123 34.87 -23.72 -16.85
N GLU A 124 35.44 -24.68 -17.58
CA GLU A 124 35.95 -24.47 -18.95
C GLU A 124 34.83 -24.03 -19.90
N LEU A 125 33.63 -24.63 -19.79
CA LEU A 125 32.50 -24.23 -20.61
C LEU A 125 32.03 -22.80 -20.28
N ALA A 126 31.96 -22.43 -19.00
CA ALA A 126 31.61 -21.07 -18.58
C ALA A 126 32.59 -20.03 -19.13
N GLN A 127 33.90 -20.33 -19.09
CA GLN A 127 34.94 -19.48 -19.68
C GLN A 127 34.76 -19.30 -21.19
N LYS A 128 34.47 -20.38 -21.93
CA LYS A 128 34.21 -20.33 -23.38
C LYS A 128 32.96 -19.52 -23.70
N CYS A 129 31.89 -19.64 -22.91
CA CYS A 129 30.67 -18.85 -23.05
C CYS A 129 30.92 -17.36 -22.81
N LEU A 130 31.70 -17.00 -21.78
CA LEU A 130 32.09 -15.62 -21.49
C LEU A 130 32.89 -15.01 -22.64
N ASP A 131 33.94 -15.68 -23.11
CA ASP A 131 34.73 -15.17 -24.24
C ASP A 131 33.89 -14.99 -25.52
N ALA A 132 33.06 -15.99 -25.85
CA ALA A 132 32.16 -15.92 -27.01
C ALA A 132 31.17 -14.75 -26.93
N SER A 133 30.63 -14.51 -25.74
CA SER A 133 29.73 -13.37 -25.48
C SER A 133 30.47 -12.04 -25.66
N LEU A 134 31.68 -11.90 -25.12
CA LEU A 134 32.47 -10.68 -25.25
C LEU A 134 32.86 -10.39 -26.71
N ARG A 135 33.24 -11.41 -27.48
CA ARG A 135 33.48 -11.26 -28.93
C ARG A 135 32.22 -10.84 -29.66
N TYR A 136 31.06 -11.38 -29.28
CA TYR A 136 29.79 -10.96 -29.85
C TYR A 136 29.44 -9.51 -29.50
N TYR A 137 29.70 -9.06 -28.27
CA TYR A 137 29.48 -7.67 -27.85
C TYR A 137 30.36 -6.69 -28.64
N ASP A 138 31.64 -7.04 -28.81
CA ASP A 138 32.57 -6.27 -29.64
C ASP A 138 32.07 -6.19 -31.11
N ALA A 139 31.57 -7.30 -31.67
CA ALA A 139 31.01 -7.34 -33.03
C ALA A 139 29.72 -6.51 -33.17
N CYS A 140 28.79 -6.62 -32.21
CA CYS A 140 27.57 -5.80 -32.17
C CYS A 140 27.88 -4.30 -32.17
N PHE A 141 28.83 -3.88 -31.34
CA PHE A 141 29.26 -2.49 -31.30
C PHE A 141 29.89 -2.04 -32.63
N ALA A 142 30.77 -2.85 -33.22
CA ALA A 142 31.39 -2.54 -34.51
C ALA A 142 30.35 -2.39 -35.64
N GLU A 143 29.28 -3.19 -35.61
CA GLU A 143 28.17 -3.13 -36.54
C GLU A 143 27.10 -2.08 -36.18
N ARG A 144 27.26 -1.35 -35.07
CA ARG A 144 26.28 -0.40 -34.51
C ARG A 144 24.88 -0.98 -34.29
N LYS A 145 24.82 -2.25 -33.85
CA LYS A 145 23.58 -2.96 -33.52
C LYS A 145 23.53 -3.29 -32.03
N SER A 146 22.33 -3.27 -31.45
CA SER A 146 22.13 -3.71 -30.08
C SER A 146 22.50 -5.19 -29.90
N VAL A 147 23.12 -5.54 -28.77
CA VAL A 147 23.34 -6.94 -28.38
C VAL A 147 22.01 -7.65 -28.16
N ASN A 148 21.18 -7.04 -27.31
CA ASN A 148 19.84 -7.50 -26.95
C ASN A 148 19.04 -6.30 -26.42
N TRP A 149 17.72 -6.31 -26.61
CA TRP A 149 16.83 -5.28 -26.06
C TRP A 149 16.84 -5.26 -24.52
N TYR A 150 17.04 -6.43 -23.90
CA TYR A 150 17.16 -6.59 -22.46
C TYR A 150 18.62 -6.71 -22.03
N SER A 151 18.94 -6.24 -20.82
CA SER A 151 20.27 -6.39 -20.20
C SER A 151 20.49 -7.78 -19.58
N THR A 152 19.46 -8.62 -19.49
CA THR A 152 19.47 -9.88 -18.74
C THR A 152 20.68 -10.76 -19.06
N SER A 153 21.00 -11.03 -20.33
CA SER A 153 22.15 -11.86 -20.72
C SER A 153 23.48 -11.25 -20.29
N ARG A 154 23.67 -9.94 -20.50
CA ARG A 154 24.85 -9.19 -20.08
C ARG A 154 25.01 -9.21 -18.55
N VAL A 155 23.92 -9.12 -17.79
CA VAL A 155 23.98 -9.27 -16.32
C VAL A 155 24.35 -10.71 -15.94
N HIS A 156 23.81 -11.73 -16.61
CA HIS A 156 24.22 -13.13 -16.35
C HIS A 156 25.71 -13.37 -16.65
N ALA A 157 26.28 -12.72 -17.67
CA ALA A 157 27.73 -12.75 -17.90
C ALA A 157 28.52 -12.17 -16.71
N VAL A 158 28.03 -11.09 -16.09
CA VAL A 158 28.61 -10.53 -14.85
C VAL A 158 28.47 -11.52 -13.69
N LEU A 159 27.34 -12.23 -13.57
CA LEU A 159 27.16 -13.27 -12.55
C LEU A 159 28.16 -14.42 -12.70
N ALA A 160 28.35 -14.92 -13.93
CA ALA A 160 29.31 -15.98 -14.20
C ALA A 160 30.73 -15.56 -13.81
N TRP A 161 31.11 -14.30 -14.10
CA TRP A 161 32.39 -13.76 -13.66
C TRP A 161 32.49 -13.65 -12.14
N ASP A 162 31.45 -13.15 -11.46
CA ASP A 162 31.40 -13.02 -10.00
C ASP A 162 31.54 -14.37 -9.30
N TRP A 163 30.82 -15.38 -9.78
CA TRP A 163 30.76 -16.69 -9.16
C TRP A 163 32.03 -17.52 -9.37
N LEU A 164 32.79 -17.23 -10.44
CA LEU A 164 34.04 -17.89 -10.78
C LEU A 164 35.27 -17.06 -10.39
N PHE A 165 35.11 -15.95 -9.67
CA PHE A 165 36.17 -14.97 -9.43
C PHE A 165 37.47 -15.58 -8.86
N GLU A 166 37.34 -16.54 -7.93
CA GLU A 166 38.47 -17.23 -7.30
C GLU A 166 39.02 -18.38 -8.16
N ASP A 167 38.24 -18.86 -9.12
CA ASP A 167 38.54 -20.00 -9.99
C ASP A 167 39.14 -19.56 -11.35
N LEU A 168 39.02 -18.27 -11.69
CA LEU A 168 39.59 -17.68 -12.89
C LEU A 168 41.04 -17.22 -12.67
N PRO A 169 41.99 -17.54 -13.58
CA PRO A 169 43.33 -16.97 -13.54
C PRO A 169 43.27 -15.43 -13.54
N GLU A 170 44.12 -14.78 -12.74
CA GLU A 170 44.08 -13.32 -12.55
C GLU A 170 44.09 -12.53 -13.87
N ALA A 171 44.94 -12.93 -14.82
CA ALA A 171 45.03 -12.29 -16.14
C ALA A 171 43.72 -12.39 -16.92
N MET A 172 43.09 -13.57 -16.92
CA MET A 172 41.82 -13.83 -17.60
C MET A 172 40.68 -13.06 -16.92
N ARG A 173 40.65 -13.08 -15.59
CA ARG A 173 39.68 -12.35 -14.77
C ARG A 173 39.72 -10.84 -15.05
N ARG A 174 40.92 -10.26 -15.08
CA ARG A 174 41.14 -8.85 -15.45
C ARG A 174 40.66 -8.57 -16.86
N GLU A 175 41.11 -9.35 -17.84
CA GLU A 175 40.75 -9.17 -19.24
C GLU A 175 39.23 -9.20 -19.44
N MET A 176 38.55 -10.24 -18.93
CA MET A 176 37.11 -10.39 -19.11
C MET A 176 36.31 -9.21 -18.54
N MET A 177 36.64 -8.74 -17.33
CA MET A 177 35.93 -7.61 -16.72
C MET A 177 36.24 -6.28 -17.42
N GLU A 178 37.48 -6.03 -17.85
CA GLU A 178 37.81 -4.85 -18.66
C GLU A 178 37.04 -4.85 -19.98
N ARG A 179 36.88 -6.01 -20.62
CA ARG A 179 36.07 -6.16 -21.84
C ARG A 179 34.58 -5.92 -21.55
N LEU A 180 34.03 -6.41 -20.43
CA LEU A 180 32.64 -6.14 -20.01
C LEU A 180 32.40 -4.65 -19.80
N VAL A 181 33.24 -3.98 -19.00
CA VAL A 181 33.18 -2.53 -18.77
C VAL A 181 33.22 -1.79 -20.10
N ARG A 182 34.20 -2.12 -20.95
CA ARG A 182 34.37 -1.46 -22.25
C ARG A 182 33.21 -1.73 -23.23
N ALA A 183 32.53 -2.87 -23.13
CA ALA A 183 31.36 -3.19 -23.95
C ALA A 183 30.14 -2.34 -23.54
N ILE A 184 29.94 -2.10 -22.25
CA ILE A 184 28.86 -1.25 -21.74
C ILE A 184 29.17 0.23 -21.96
N ASP A 185 30.38 0.68 -21.63
CA ASP A 185 30.78 2.08 -21.67
C ASP A 185 30.68 2.68 -23.08
N ARG A 186 31.21 1.96 -24.09
CA ARG A 186 31.15 2.41 -25.49
C ARG A 186 29.73 2.52 -26.02
N VAL A 187 28.80 1.70 -25.55
CA VAL A 187 27.38 1.79 -25.94
C VAL A 187 26.71 3.01 -25.31
N LEU A 188 27.05 3.36 -24.07
CA LEU A 188 26.54 4.56 -23.40
C LEU A 188 27.08 5.85 -24.02
N GLU A 189 28.32 5.83 -24.50
CA GLU A 189 29.01 6.99 -25.10
C GLU A 189 28.86 7.07 -26.64
N ALA A 190 28.15 6.12 -27.27
CA ALA A 190 28.06 6.03 -28.71
C ALA A 190 27.36 7.26 -29.35
N ASP A 191 28.06 7.90 -30.28
CA ASP A 191 27.52 8.92 -31.18
C ASP A 191 27.87 8.59 -32.65
N PRO A 192 26.88 8.38 -33.55
CA PRO A 192 25.44 8.32 -33.28
C PRO A 192 25.04 7.11 -32.43
N PRO A 193 23.84 7.12 -31.81
CA PRO A 193 23.36 6.04 -30.95
C PRO A 193 23.31 4.68 -31.66
N ILE A 194 23.50 3.62 -30.87
CA ILE A 194 23.39 2.23 -31.32
C ILE A 194 21.96 1.91 -31.77
N TYR A 195 21.82 1.25 -32.92
CA TYR A 195 20.52 0.88 -33.47
C TYR A 195 19.77 -0.08 -32.54
N ARG A 196 18.53 0.29 -32.19
CA ARG A 196 17.62 -0.44 -31.28
C ARG A 196 18.17 -0.67 -29.86
N GLU A 197 19.13 0.14 -29.42
CA GLU A 197 19.58 0.03 -28.03
C GLU A 197 18.53 0.58 -27.07
N ASN A 198 18.35 -0.14 -25.96
CA ASN A 198 17.43 0.25 -24.89
C ASN A 198 18.22 0.92 -23.76
N LEU A 199 17.96 2.21 -23.55
CA LEU A 199 18.56 3.03 -22.48
C LEU A 199 17.56 3.40 -21.39
N SER A 200 16.54 2.55 -21.17
CA SER A 200 15.56 2.71 -20.09
C SER A 200 16.21 3.08 -18.76
N GLY A 201 15.59 4.02 -18.05
CA GLY A 201 16.05 4.54 -16.76
C GLY A 201 15.01 4.29 -15.66
N TYR A 202 15.21 4.95 -14.52
CA TYR A 202 14.44 4.74 -13.29
C TYR A 202 12.92 4.96 -13.43
N ASN A 203 12.49 5.77 -14.38
CA ASN A 203 11.07 6.10 -14.63
C ASN A 203 10.39 5.22 -15.70
N THR A 204 11.03 4.11 -16.05
CA THR A 204 10.56 3.13 -17.05
C THR A 204 10.86 1.71 -16.55
N GLY A 205 10.83 0.72 -17.45
CA GLY A 205 11.11 -0.67 -17.09
C GLY A 205 12.51 -0.97 -16.54
N PHE A 206 13.48 -0.06 -16.70
CA PHE A 206 14.87 -0.18 -16.18
C PHE A 206 15.52 -1.56 -16.38
N TYR A 207 15.41 -2.08 -17.59
CA TYR A 207 16.00 -3.36 -18.00
C TYR A 207 16.92 -3.22 -19.21
N GLY A 208 17.25 -2.00 -19.64
CA GLY A 208 18.20 -1.69 -20.71
C GLY A 208 19.66 -1.66 -20.24
N VAL A 209 20.57 -1.14 -21.06
CA VAL A 209 22.03 -1.12 -20.81
C VAL A 209 22.40 -0.50 -19.46
N ARG A 210 21.70 0.57 -19.08
CA ARG A 210 21.93 1.30 -17.82
C ARG A 210 21.76 0.43 -16.58
N ASN A 211 20.97 -0.64 -16.67
CA ASN A 211 20.79 -1.59 -15.57
C ASN A 211 22.10 -2.33 -15.23
N CYS A 212 22.99 -2.57 -16.22
CA CYS A 212 24.26 -3.30 -16.00
C CYS A 212 25.23 -2.59 -15.04
N LEU A 213 25.07 -1.27 -14.84
CA LEU A 213 26.04 -0.43 -14.13
C LEU A 213 26.10 -0.79 -12.65
N TRP A 214 24.96 -1.09 -12.02
CA TRP A 214 24.93 -1.57 -10.64
C TRP A 214 25.64 -2.92 -10.51
N PHE A 215 25.35 -3.89 -11.39
CA PHE A 215 25.93 -5.22 -11.30
C PHE A 215 27.45 -5.19 -11.51
N ILE A 216 27.94 -4.47 -12.53
CA ILE A 216 29.39 -4.32 -12.76
C ILE A 216 30.04 -3.53 -11.61
N GLY A 217 29.43 -2.42 -11.21
CA GLY A 217 29.92 -1.58 -10.13
C GLY A 217 30.06 -2.34 -8.81
N CYS A 218 29.02 -3.09 -8.42
CA CYS A 218 28.99 -3.90 -7.20
C CYS A 218 30.02 -5.05 -7.24
N THR A 219 30.05 -5.81 -8.34
CA THR A 219 30.95 -6.96 -8.48
C THR A 219 32.41 -6.55 -8.58
N ALA A 220 32.77 -5.59 -9.43
CA ALA A 220 34.18 -5.25 -9.66
C ALA A 220 34.76 -4.34 -8.57
N TYR A 221 33.96 -3.88 -7.61
CA TYR A 221 34.40 -2.96 -6.56
C TYR A 221 35.49 -3.58 -5.67
N GLY A 222 36.61 -2.86 -5.56
CA GLY A 222 37.77 -3.28 -4.76
C GLY A 222 38.73 -4.24 -5.45
N THR A 223 38.49 -4.63 -6.71
CA THR A 223 39.34 -5.59 -7.45
C THR A 223 40.57 -4.97 -8.11
N GLY A 224 40.62 -3.63 -8.23
CA GLY A 224 41.67 -2.93 -8.98
C GLY A 224 41.51 -3.00 -10.51
N ILE A 225 40.37 -3.49 -11.01
CA ILE A 225 40.07 -3.56 -12.45
C ILE A 225 39.19 -2.37 -12.82
N ALA A 226 39.61 -1.57 -13.80
CA ALA A 226 38.87 -0.40 -14.30
C ALA A 226 38.29 0.52 -13.20
N SER A 227 39.05 0.74 -12.11
CA SER A 227 38.53 1.24 -10.83
C SER A 227 37.79 2.57 -10.91
N GLU A 228 38.22 3.49 -11.78
CA GLU A 228 37.54 4.78 -11.96
C GLU A 228 36.09 4.60 -12.46
N LYS A 229 35.89 3.87 -13.56
CA LYS A 229 34.56 3.59 -14.12
C LYS A 229 33.73 2.72 -13.18
N VAL A 230 34.32 1.70 -12.57
CA VAL A 230 33.64 0.82 -11.60
C VAL A 230 33.10 1.61 -10.41
N ASN A 231 33.93 2.47 -9.82
CA ASN A 231 33.53 3.32 -8.69
C ASN A 231 32.42 4.30 -9.09
N ALA A 232 32.52 4.92 -10.27
CA ALA A 232 31.49 5.81 -10.80
C ALA A 232 30.15 5.07 -11.00
N TRP A 233 30.19 3.87 -11.59
CA TRP A 233 29.00 3.06 -11.84
C TRP A 233 28.40 2.45 -10.59
N LEU A 234 29.20 2.14 -9.57
CA LEU A 234 28.72 1.69 -8.28
C LEU A 234 27.85 2.77 -7.62
N VAL A 235 28.37 4.00 -7.53
CA VAL A 235 27.65 5.13 -6.93
C VAL A 235 26.43 5.50 -7.74
N TRP A 236 26.59 5.63 -9.07
CA TRP A 236 25.47 5.94 -9.95
C TRP A 236 24.40 4.85 -9.92
N GLY A 237 24.79 3.58 -9.99
CA GLY A 237 23.88 2.43 -10.03
C GLY A 237 23.04 2.31 -8.76
N ARG A 238 23.64 2.51 -7.58
CA ARG A 238 22.87 2.58 -6.32
C ARG A 238 21.87 3.72 -6.36
N ASN A 239 22.33 4.94 -6.66
CA ASN A 239 21.48 6.13 -6.63
C ASN A 239 20.32 6.02 -7.62
N GLU A 240 20.54 5.45 -8.80
CA GLU A 240 19.50 5.28 -9.81
C GLU A 240 18.48 4.19 -9.41
N ASN A 241 18.91 3.12 -8.74
CA ASN A 241 18.00 2.12 -8.17
C ASN A 241 17.16 2.71 -7.03
N LEU A 242 17.71 3.57 -6.17
CA LEU A 242 16.92 4.27 -5.14
C LEU A 242 15.87 5.20 -5.77
N LYS A 243 16.23 5.96 -6.81
CA LYS A 243 15.24 6.76 -7.57
C LYS A 243 14.16 5.90 -8.23
N LEU A 244 14.51 4.71 -8.71
CA LEU A 244 13.55 3.76 -9.28
C LEU A 244 12.54 3.33 -8.21
N LEU A 245 13.02 2.98 -7.01
CA LEU A 245 12.17 2.57 -5.90
C LEU A 245 11.25 3.71 -5.45
N GLU A 246 11.76 4.93 -5.29
CA GLU A 246 10.94 6.13 -4.98
C GLU A 246 9.88 6.40 -6.05
N HIS A 247 10.26 6.33 -7.33
CA HIS A 247 9.33 6.55 -8.43
C HIS A 247 8.22 5.50 -8.43
N ARG A 248 8.55 4.22 -8.20
CA ARG A 248 7.57 3.14 -8.17
C ARG A 248 6.68 3.19 -6.93
N GLN A 249 7.22 3.59 -5.78
CA GLN A 249 6.43 3.84 -4.58
C GLN A 249 5.37 4.91 -4.82
N GLN A 250 5.77 6.05 -5.41
CA GLN A 250 4.84 7.11 -5.80
C GLN A 250 3.83 6.62 -6.83
N ALA A 251 4.26 5.84 -7.82
CA ALA A 251 3.37 5.29 -8.84
C ALA A 251 2.33 4.33 -8.24
N CYS A 252 2.71 3.43 -7.34
CA CYS A 252 1.79 2.46 -6.74
C CYS A 252 0.74 3.11 -5.82
N GLY A 253 1.09 4.22 -5.16
CA GLY A 253 0.27 4.72 -4.05
C GLY A 253 0.17 3.69 -2.92
N ASP A 254 -1.00 3.60 -2.28
CA ASP A 254 -1.33 2.66 -1.21
C ASP A 254 -1.92 1.32 -1.69
N ASP A 255 -2.08 1.17 -3.01
CA ASP A 255 -2.94 0.15 -3.59
C ASP A 255 -2.20 -0.91 -4.42
N GLY A 256 -0.91 -0.68 -4.72
CA GLY A 256 -0.09 -1.53 -5.58
C GLY A 256 -0.03 -1.04 -7.02
N GLY A 257 0.42 -1.90 -7.93
CA GLY A 257 0.73 -1.51 -9.31
C GLY A 257 2.24 -1.42 -9.53
N GLY A 258 2.70 -0.42 -10.28
CA GLY A 258 4.12 -0.17 -10.54
C GLY A 258 4.34 0.90 -11.59
N ALA A 259 5.43 0.84 -12.36
CA ALA A 259 5.78 1.92 -13.30
C ALA A 259 4.95 1.94 -14.61
N SER A 260 3.92 1.10 -14.73
CA SER A 260 2.99 1.02 -15.87
C SER A 260 1.69 0.34 -15.44
N ALA A 261 0.55 0.81 -15.92
CA ALA A 261 -0.74 0.15 -15.71
C ALA A 261 -0.98 -1.03 -16.70
N THR A 262 -0.22 -1.10 -17.80
CA THR A 262 -0.25 -2.22 -18.77
C THR A 262 0.40 -3.48 -18.18
N LEU A 263 -0.38 -4.56 -18.05
CA LEU A 263 -0.01 -5.74 -17.26
C LEU A 263 1.12 -6.57 -17.87
N GLY A 264 1.27 -6.58 -19.19
CA GLY A 264 2.38 -7.31 -19.86
C GLY A 264 3.75 -6.85 -19.39
N TYR A 265 3.87 -5.57 -19.03
CA TYR A 265 5.08 -5.00 -18.46
C TYR A 265 5.15 -5.17 -16.96
N LEU A 266 4.05 -4.83 -16.28
CA LEU A 266 3.97 -4.80 -14.84
C LEU A 266 4.13 -6.17 -14.19
N LEU A 267 3.51 -7.21 -14.77
CA LEU A 267 3.61 -8.59 -14.30
C LEU A 267 4.75 -9.36 -15.00
N GLY A 268 5.49 -8.69 -15.88
CA GLY A 268 6.58 -9.23 -16.67
C GLY A 268 7.93 -8.65 -16.26
N ALA A 269 8.54 -7.83 -17.14
CA ALA A 269 9.93 -7.43 -16.94
C ALA A 269 10.16 -6.43 -15.80
N TYR A 270 9.16 -5.61 -15.43
CA TYR A 270 9.37 -4.48 -14.54
C TYR A 270 9.79 -4.90 -13.13
N PRO A 271 9.15 -5.89 -12.45
CA PRO A 271 9.52 -6.27 -11.10
C PRO A 271 10.95 -6.80 -10.95
N TRP A 272 11.58 -7.26 -12.04
CA TRP A 272 12.98 -7.70 -11.98
C TRP A 272 13.94 -6.61 -11.57
N SER A 273 13.73 -5.35 -11.97
CA SER A 273 14.62 -4.26 -11.60
C SER A 273 14.70 -4.08 -10.08
N GLU A 274 13.56 -4.18 -9.39
CA GLU A 274 13.50 -4.07 -7.93
C GLU A 274 14.02 -5.33 -7.25
N GLN A 275 13.51 -6.51 -7.67
CA GLN A 275 13.86 -7.78 -7.04
C GLN A 275 15.36 -8.09 -7.19
N ASN A 276 15.93 -7.89 -8.39
CA ASN A 276 17.36 -8.11 -8.58
C ASN A 276 18.19 -7.16 -7.70
N TYR A 277 17.77 -5.90 -7.57
CA TYR A 277 18.47 -4.94 -6.72
C TYR A 277 18.39 -5.35 -5.24
N PHE A 278 17.21 -5.74 -4.75
CA PHE A 278 17.04 -6.22 -3.38
C PHE A 278 17.93 -7.43 -3.07
N TYR A 279 17.92 -8.45 -3.92
CA TYR A 279 18.74 -9.65 -3.69
C TYR A 279 20.24 -9.39 -3.82
N THR A 280 20.67 -8.51 -4.74
CA THR A 280 22.09 -8.18 -4.89
C THR A 280 22.59 -7.23 -3.80
N TRP A 281 21.73 -6.35 -3.27
CA TRP A 281 22.02 -5.58 -2.06
C TRP A 281 22.17 -6.52 -0.85
N LEU A 282 21.20 -7.40 -0.65
CA LEU A 282 21.20 -8.39 0.43
C LEU A 282 22.45 -9.27 0.40
N SER A 283 22.80 -9.82 -0.78
CA SER A 283 23.98 -10.68 -0.88
C SER A 283 25.30 -9.92 -0.65
N ALA A 284 25.38 -8.65 -1.09
CA ALA A 284 26.60 -7.85 -1.01
C ALA A 284 26.81 -7.17 0.35
N THR A 285 25.75 -6.94 1.12
CA THR A 285 25.80 -6.18 2.40
C THR A 285 25.33 -6.97 3.62
N GLY A 286 24.55 -8.04 3.40
CA GLY A 286 23.86 -8.77 4.48
C GLY A 286 22.53 -8.13 4.92
N GLU A 287 22.15 -6.97 4.36
CA GLU A 287 20.95 -6.22 4.75
C GLU A 287 19.77 -6.49 3.81
N ASN A 288 18.59 -6.81 4.35
CA ASN A 288 17.36 -6.89 3.55
C ASN A 288 16.62 -5.55 3.58
N ILE A 289 16.78 -4.75 2.53
CA ILE A 289 16.13 -3.43 2.37
C ILE A 289 14.73 -3.50 1.76
N ALA A 290 14.27 -4.66 1.27
CA ALA A 290 12.99 -4.75 0.58
C ALA A 290 11.79 -4.27 1.43
N PRO A 291 11.71 -4.57 2.75
CA PRO A 291 10.61 -4.12 3.60
C PRO A 291 10.48 -2.59 3.78
N ASP A 292 11.55 -1.83 3.52
CA ASP A 292 11.53 -0.36 3.49
C ASP A 292 10.79 0.19 2.26
N TRP A 293 10.53 -0.68 1.28
CA TRP A 293 9.84 -0.40 0.01
C TRP A 293 8.56 -1.23 -0.11
N PRO A 294 7.57 -1.02 0.79
CA PRO A 294 6.41 -1.91 0.91
C PRO A 294 5.54 -1.95 -0.35
N HIS A 295 5.59 -0.94 -1.22
CA HIS A 295 4.82 -0.89 -2.47
C HIS A 295 5.06 -2.11 -3.37
N SER A 296 6.27 -2.69 -3.34
CA SER A 296 6.63 -3.85 -4.16
C SER A 296 5.87 -5.12 -3.73
N ALA A 297 5.52 -5.23 -2.44
CA ALA A 297 4.74 -6.35 -1.91
C ALA A 297 3.26 -6.29 -2.34
N TRP A 298 2.76 -5.10 -2.72
CA TRP A 298 1.36 -4.87 -3.14
C TRP A 298 1.06 -5.29 -4.59
N LEU A 299 2.04 -5.81 -5.34
CA LEU A 299 1.85 -6.33 -6.69
C LEU A 299 0.70 -7.35 -6.78
N ALA A 300 0.57 -8.21 -5.75
CA ALA A 300 -0.49 -9.21 -5.69
C ALA A 300 -1.90 -8.60 -5.61
N ASN A 301 -2.07 -7.47 -4.93
CA ASN A 301 -3.36 -6.78 -4.83
C ASN A 301 -3.81 -6.25 -6.19
N TYR A 302 -2.92 -5.56 -6.90
CA TYR A 302 -3.22 -5.04 -8.23
C TYR A 302 -3.51 -6.15 -9.25
N ALA A 303 -2.77 -7.26 -9.18
CA ALA A 303 -3.00 -8.42 -10.02
C ALA A 303 -4.37 -9.08 -9.76
N ILE A 304 -4.82 -9.19 -8.50
CA ILE A 304 -6.14 -9.75 -8.15
C ILE A 304 -7.29 -8.89 -8.67
N TRP A 305 -7.15 -7.58 -8.65
CA TRP A 305 -8.20 -6.69 -9.18
C TRP A 305 -8.27 -6.74 -10.71
N ASN A 306 -7.13 -6.93 -11.38
CA ASN A 306 -7.09 -7.13 -12.83
C ASN A 306 -7.40 -8.58 -13.27
N TRP A 307 -7.65 -9.49 -12.34
CA TRP A 307 -7.94 -10.89 -12.61
C TRP A 307 -9.42 -11.09 -12.97
N ILE A 308 -9.69 -11.32 -14.24
CA ILE A 308 -11.01 -11.78 -14.69
C ILE A 308 -10.99 -13.31 -14.69
N ASP A 309 -11.82 -13.91 -13.85
CA ASP A 309 -11.93 -15.37 -13.80
C ASP A 309 -12.68 -15.91 -15.02
N SER A 310 -12.22 -17.04 -15.56
CA SER A 310 -12.64 -17.53 -16.87
C SER A 310 -12.33 -19.01 -17.05
N GLU A 311 -13.17 -19.73 -17.81
CA GLU A 311 -12.99 -21.16 -18.11
C GLU A 311 -11.68 -21.48 -18.83
N HIS A 312 -11.07 -20.50 -19.50
CA HIS A 312 -9.86 -20.67 -20.31
C HIS A 312 -8.60 -20.13 -19.61
N GLY A 313 -8.64 -20.02 -18.28
CA GLY A 313 -7.60 -19.39 -17.47
C GLY A 313 -7.82 -17.87 -17.34
N PRO A 314 -7.01 -17.19 -16.52
CA PRO A 314 -7.23 -15.79 -16.16
C PRO A 314 -7.14 -14.85 -17.36
N ARG A 315 -8.09 -13.92 -17.45
CA ARG A 315 -8.14 -12.86 -18.46
C ARG A 315 -7.85 -11.49 -17.85
N GLU A 316 -7.58 -10.50 -18.69
CA GLU A 316 -7.39 -9.09 -18.33
C GLU A 316 -8.27 -8.17 -19.21
N PHE A 317 -8.40 -6.89 -18.83
CA PHE A 317 -9.27 -5.94 -19.53
C PHE A 317 -8.71 -5.38 -20.85
N GLY A 318 -7.44 -5.65 -21.19
CA GLY A 318 -6.82 -5.14 -22.41
C GLY A 318 -6.27 -3.71 -22.30
N TYR A 319 -5.98 -3.20 -21.09
CA TYR A 319 -5.53 -1.82 -20.91
C TYR A 319 -4.13 -1.54 -21.50
N GLY A 320 -4.04 -0.54 -22.39
CA GLY A 320 -2.79 -0.05 -22.98
C GLY A 320 -2.17 -1.01 -24.01
N ASP A 321 -0.85 -1.00 -24.16
CA ASP A 321 -0.12 -1.77 -25.19
C ASP A 321 -0.11 -3.30 -24.93
N THR A 322 -1.27 -3.93 -25.03
CA THR A 322 -1.52 -5.37 -24.85
C THR A 322 -1.82 -6.02 -26.20
N ASP A 323 -1.47 -7.31 -26.35
CA ASP A 323 -1.65 -8.02 -27.63
C ASP A 323 -3.12 -8.23 -28.01
N HIS A 324 -4.08 -8.18 -27.08
CA HIS A 324 -5.53 -8.39 -27.28
C HIS A 324 -6.00 -9.72 -27.90
N THR A 325 -5.12 -10.48 -28.54
CA THR A 325 -5.43 -11.74 -29.25
C THR A 325 -6.18 -12.75 -28.38
N ARG A 326 -5.94 -12.73 -27.06
CA ARG A 326 -6.62 -13.56 -26.08
C ARG A 326 -7.10 -12.76 -24.87
N ASN A 327 -6.65 -11.52 -24.66
CA ASN A 327 -6.82 -10.84 -23.37
C ASN A 327 -6.46 -11.74 -22.18
N ALA A 328 -5.41 -12.55 -22.31
CA ALA A 328 -4.97 -13.48 -21.27
C ALA A 328 -4.08 -12.72 -20.28
N LEU A 329 -4.34 -12.86 -18.99
CA LEU A 329 -3.51 -12.22 -17.96
C LEU A 329 -2.07 -12.77 -18.05
N PRO A 330 -1.02 -11.92 -18.15
CA PRO A 330 0.34 -12.35 -18.45
C PRO A 330 1.06 -12.96 -17.22
N VAL A 331 0.59 -14.10 -16.73
CA VAL A 331 1.02 -14.72 -15.47
C VAL A 331 2.35 -15.51 -15.53
N HIS A 332 2.98 -15.62 -16.69
CA HIS A 332 4.14 -16.49 -16.92
C HIS A 332 5.39 -16.18 -16.06
N GLN A 333 5.54 -14.93 -15.58
CA GLN A 333 6.63 -14.53 -14.67
C GLN A 333 6.14 -14.33 -13.23
N LEU A 334 4.82 -14.21 -13.05
CA LEU A 334 4.18 -13.86 -11.79
C LEU A 334 4.46 -14.87 -10.68
N TYR A 335 4.55 -16.17 -10.99
CA TYR A 335 4.86 -17.19 -9.98
C TYR A 335 6.17 -16.91 -9.24
N THR A 336 7.23 -16.56 -9.97
CA THR A 336 8.53 -16.21 -9.36
C THR A 336 8.46 -14.86 -8.65
N HIS A 337 7.76 -13.86 -9.21
CA HIS A 337 7.59 -12.58 -8.53
C HIS A 337 6.93 -12.74 -7.16
N LEU A 338 5.87 -13.55 -7.07
CA LEU A 338 5.15 -13.81 -5.82
C LEU A 338 5.97 -14.66 -4.85
N ALA A 339 6.84 -15.56 -5.34
CA ALA A 339 7.79 -16.29 -4.51
C ALA A 339 8.82 -15.34 -3.88
N ASN A 340 9.33 -14.39 -4.68
CA ASN A 340 10.27 -13.38 -4.22
C ASN A 340 9.63 -12.44 -3.19
N ILE A 341 8.36 -12.07 -3.36
CA ILE A 341 7.63 -11.28 -2.35
C ILE A 341 7.53 -12.06 -1.04
N GLN A 342 7.15 -13.34 -1.08
CA GLN A 342 7.09 -14.16 0.14
C GLN A 342 8.44 -14.22 0.87
N HIS A 343 9.54 -14.42 0.14
CA HIS A 343 10.87 -14.51 0.73
C HIS A 343 11.37 -13.18 1.29
N LEU A 344 11.28 -12.09 0.52
CA LEU A 344 11.84 -10.79 0.89
C LEU A 344 11.01 -10.06 1.95
N PHE A 345 9.70 -10.33 2.03
CA PHE A 345 8.77 -9.57 2.88
C PHE A 345 8.11 -10.40 3.98
N GLY A 346 8.16 -11.74 3.94
CA GLY A 346 7.34 -12.61 4.78
C GLY A 346 7.41 -12.35 6.29
N SER A 347 8.57 -11.98 6.82
CA SER A 347 8.76 -11.71 8.25
C SER A 347 8.25 -10.34 8.70
N GLN A 348 8.34 -9.31 7.84
CA GLN A 348 8.02 -7.92 8.20
C GLN A 348 6.67 -7.45 7.65
N ARG A 349 6.12 -8.12 6.62
CA ARG A 349 4.86 -7.82 5.93
C ARG A 349 4.05 -9.11 5.66
N PRO A 350 3.62 -9.83 6.71
CA PRO A 350 3.01 -11.15 6.56
C PRO A 350 1.67 -11.14 5.82
N VAL A 351 0.92 -10.03 5.85
CA VAL A 351 -0.37 -9.92 5.16
C VAL A 351 -0.20 -9.83 3.64
N GLU A 352 0.71 -8.98 3.18
CA GLU A 352 1.05 -8.81 1.77
C GLU A 352 1.72 -10.06 1.21
N ALA A 353 2.65 -10.65 1.97
CA ALA A 353 3.26 -11.93 1.62
C ALA A 353 2.24 -13.08 1.59
N GLY A 354 1.27 -13.08 2.52
CA GLY A 354 0.16 -14.02 2.55
C GLY A 354 -0.75 -13.87 1.32
N LEU A 355 -1.01 -12.65 0.86
CA LEU A 355 -1.76 -12.41 -0.38
C LEU A 355 -0.98 -12.91 -1.60
N ALA A 356 0.33 -12.66 -1.63
CA ALA A 356 1.19 -13.15 -2.69
C ALA A 356 1.17 -14.68 -2.77
N ARG A 357 1.20 -15.36 -1.61
CA ARG A 357 1.05 -16.82 -1.54
C ARG A 357 -0.31 -17.29 -2.04
N TYR A 358 -1.39 -16.66 -1.60
CA TYR A 358 -2.74 -16.98 -2.06
C TYR A 358 -2.87 -16.88 -3.58
N LEU A 359 -2.41 -15.77 -4.16
CA LEU A 359 -2.43 -15.57 -5.61
C LEU A 359 -1.53 -16.58 -6.33
N GLN A 360 -0.35 -16.88 -5.77
CA GLN A 360 0.58 -17.84 -6.34
C GLN A 360 -0.03 -19.23 -6.46
N GLN A 361 -0.79 -19.67 -5.45
CA GLN A 361 -1.50 -20.96 -5.46
C GLN A 361 -2.60 -21.02 -6.53
N ARG A 362 -3.20 -19.89 -6.89
CA ARG A 362 -4.23 -19.78 -7.93
C ARG A 362 -3.68 -19.75 -9.36
N LEU A 363 -2.36 -19.62 -9.54
CA LEU A 363 -1.79 -19.54 -10.88
C LEU A 363 -1.99 -20.87 -11.63
N PRO A 364 -2.40 -20.83 -12.92
CA PRO A 364 -2.61 -22.04 -13.71
C PRO A 364 -1.32 -22.83 -13.95
N GLN A 365 -0.16 -22.17 -13.84
CA GLN A 365 1.16 -22.79 -13.91
C GLN A 365 1.93 -22.44 -12.64
N GLN A 366 2.21 -23.47 -11.84
CA GLN A 366 3.00 -23.34 -10.62
C GLN A 366 4.47 -23.66 -10.91
N ARG A 367 5.11 -22.81 -11.72
CA ARG A 367 6.51 -23.00 -12.13
C ARG A 367 7.27 -21.69 -12.12
N HIS A 368 8.55 -21.76 -11.79
CA HIS A 368 9.43 -20.62 -11.83
C HIS A 368 9.73 -20.16 -13.27
N SER A 369 9.89 -18.85 -13.45
CA SER A 369 10.40 -18.26 -14.68
C SER A 369 11.88 -18.58 -14.88
N SER A 370 12.27 -18.95 -16.09
CA SER A 370 13.67 -19.15 -16.47
C SER A 370 14.42 -17.85 -16.78
N SER A 371 13.76 -16.68 -16.76
CA SER A 371 14.41 -15.38 -17.02
C SER A 371 15.54 -15.09 -16.04
N TRP A 372 15.37 -15.52 -14.79
CA TRP A 372 16.36 -15.44 -13.71
C TRP A 372 16.37 -16.78 -12.98
N PHE A 373 17.10 -17.74 -13.57
CA PHE A 373 17.07 -19.14 -13.15
C PHE A 373 17.52 -19.39 -11.70
N VAL A 374 18.21 -18.42 -11.09
CA VAL A 374 18.79 -18.54 -9.75
C VAL A 374 17.75 -18.38 -8.64
N TYR A 375 16.63 -17.68 -8.90
CA TYR A 375 15.65 -17.34 -7.86
C TYR A 375 15.12 -18.52 -7.06
N PRO A 376 14.83 -19.69 -7.64
CA PRO A 376 14.44 -20.83 -6.84
C PRO A 376 15.50 -21.08 -5.76
N PHE A 377 16.78 -21.23 -6.09
CA PHE A 377 17.83 -21.49 -5.08
C PHE A 377 17.98 -20.36 -4.02
N LEU A 378 17.49 -19.16 -4.36
CA LEU A 378 17.17 -17.97 -3.53
C LEU A 378 16.51 -18.22 -2.18
N LEU A 379 15.43 -19.00 -2.22
CA LEU A 379 14.32 -18.91 -1.26
C LEU A 379 14.58 -19.71 0.02
N THR A 380 15.72 -19.44 0.65
CA THR A 380 16.26 -20.19 1.80
C THR A 380 15.48 -19.98 3.09
N SER A 381 14.81 -18.83 3.26
CA SER A 381 14.00 -18.56 4.46
C SER A 381 12.54 -19.05 4.39
N LEU A 382 12.12 -19.72 3.30
CA LEU A 382 10.74 -20.22 3.15
C LEU A 382 10.49 -21.60 3.78
N GLU A 383 11.37 -22.08 4.66
CA GLU A 383 11.18 -23.34 5.39
C GLU A 383 10.00 -23.27 6.38
N GLU A 384 9.64 -22.06 6.85
CA GLU A 384 8.37 -21.77 7.52
C GLU A 384 7.43 -21.03 6.55
N PRO A 385 6.40 -21.71 5.99
CA PRO A 385 5.54 -21.11 4.99
C PRO A 385 4.71 -19.96 5.58
N VAL A 386 4.72 -18.80 4.92
CA VAL A 386 3.78 -17.71 5.21
C VAL A 386 2.35 -18.25 5.08
N GLU A 387 1.44 -17.94 5.99
CA GLU A 387 0.04 -18.36 5.86
C GLU A 387 -0.65 -17.61 4.69
N PRO A 388 -1.38 -18.29 3.79
CA PRO A 388 -2.04 -17.63 2.68
C PRO A 388 -3.19 -16.75 3.18
N PHE A 389 -3.22 -15.50 2.73
CA PHE A 389 -4.30 -14.57 3.01
C PHE A 389 -5.26 -14.52 1.82
N ALA A 390 -6.40 -15.22 1.95
CA ALA A 390 -7.49 -15.16 0.98
C ALA A 390 -8.44 -14.00 1.32
N PRO A 391 -8.64 -13.01 0.43
CA PRO A 391 -9.62 -11.96 0.67
C PRO A 391 -11.04 -12.51 0.44
N GLU A 392 -11.65 -13.07 1.50
CA GLU A 392 -12.95 -13.76 1.45
C GLU A 392 -14.10 -12.92 0.87
N ARG A 393 -14.04 -11.59 1.01
CA ARG A 393 -15.03 -10.66 0.47
C ARG A 393 -14.35 -9.38 0.00
N LEU A 394 -14.09 -9.31 -1.30
CA LEU A 394 -13.67 -8.09 -1.96
C LEU A 394 -14.90 -7.18 -2.21
N PRO A 395 -14.76 -5.85 -2.12
CA PRO A 395 -15.85 -4.94 -2.45
C PRO A 395 -16.16 -4.99 -3.93
N ALA A 396 -17.29 -4.40 -4.28
CA ALA A 396 -17.78 -4.40 -5.64
C ALA A 396 -16.98 -3.47 -6.57
N ALA A 397 -16.15 -2.56 -6.05
CA ALA A 397 -15.19 -1.80 -6.85
C ALA A 397 -13.95 -1.32 -6.08
N ARG A 398 -12.88 -1.03 -6.83
CA ARG A 398 -11.64 -0.41 -6.35
C ARG A 398 -11.15 0.66 -7.33
N HIS A 399 -10.74 1.80 -6.80
CA HIS A 399 -10.15 2.91 -7.54
C HIS A 399 -8.64 2.95 -7.30
N PHE A 400 -7.87 2.60 -8.33
CA PHE A 400 -6.42 2.72 -8.34
C PHE A 400 -6.03 4.10 -8.91
N GLU A 401 -6.01 5.11 -8.05
CA GLU A 401 -5.88 6.53 -8.43
C GLU A 401 -4.68 6.78 -9.35
N ASN A 402 -3.49 6.33 -8.95
CA ASN A 402 -2.26 6.58 -9.70
C ASN A 402 -2.13 5.75 -10.98
N MET A 403 -2.78 4.58 -11.03
CA MET A 403 -2.85 3.76 -12.24
C MET A 403 -3.89 4.30 -13.24
N GLY A 404 -4.86 5.08 -12.76
CA GLY A 404 -5.95 5.65 -13.55
C GLY A 404 -7.02 4.62 -13.93
N GLN A 405 -7.32 3.70 -13.01
CA GLN A 405 -8.26 2.61 -13.23
C GLN A 405 -9.26 2.50 -12.08
N VAL A 406 -10.55 2.40 -12.42
CA VAL A 406 -11.60 1.94 -11.50
C VAL A 406 -12.09 0.59 -11.98
N ILE A 407 -11.90 -0.45 -11.17
CA ILE A 407 -12.33 -1.81 -11.49
C ILE A 407 -13.56 -2.14 -10.67
N MET A 408 -14.62 -2.60 -11.32
CA MET A 408 -15.91 -2.97 -10.72
C MET A 408 -16.20 -4.45 -11.00
N ARG A 409 -16.85 -5.14 -10.07
CA ARG A 409 -17.25 -6.54 -10.24
C ARG A 409 -18.46 -6.92 -9.39
N SER A 410 -19.28 -7.84 -9.87
CA SER A 410 -20.38 -8.45 -9.08
C SER A 410 -19.90 -9.55 -8.13
N GLY A 411 -18.72 -10.11 -8.40
CA GLY A 411 -18.09 -11.19 -7.66
C GLY A 411 -16.73 -11.55 -8.26
N THR A 412 -16.21 -12.75 -7.99
CA THR A 412 -14.85 -13.17 -8.40
C THR A 412 -14.82 -14.50 -9.17
N GLY A 413 -15.98 -15.00 -9.59
CA GLY A 413 -16.13 -16.23 -10.36
C GLY A 413 -16.24 -16.00 -11.86
N PRO A 414 -16.31 -17.07 -12.66
CA PRO A 414 -16.32 -17.00 -14.14
C PRO A 414 -17.66 -16.53 -14.72
N ASP A 415 -18.73 -16.58 -13.93
CA ASP A 415 -20.07 -16.11 -14.29
C ASP A 415 -20.36 -14.69 -13.79
N ASP A 416 -19.41 -14.07 -13.08
CA ASP A 416 -19.56 -12.70 -12.60
C ASP A 416 -19.34 -11.67 -13.70
N THR A 417 -19.91 -10.49 -13.49
CA THR A 417 -19.68 -9.32 -14.33
C THR A 417 -18.47 -8.55 -13.82
N TYR A 418 -17.58 -8.18 -14.73
CA TYR A 418 -16.39 -7.37 -14.50
C TYR A 418 -16.43 -6.14 -15.38
N CYS A 419 -16.02 -4.99 -14.86
CA CYS A 419 -15.94 -3.75 -15.61
C CYS A 419 -14.68 -2.96 -15.25
N LEU A 420 -13.95 -2.48 -16.25
CA LEU A 420 -12.90 -1.47 -16.09
C LEU A 420 -13.46 -0.12 -16.52
N PHE A 421 -13.11 0.94 -15.79
CA PHE A 421 -13.29 2.33 -16.20
C PHE A 421 -11.96 3.09 -16.11
N SER A 422 -11.46 3.61 -17.24
CA SER A 422 -10.20 4.34 -17.34
C SER A 422 -10.39 5.82 -16.97
N CYS A 423 -9.86 6.28 -15.84
CA CYS A 423 -9.93 7.69 -15.43
C CYS A 423 -8.89 8.02 -14.36
N GLY A 424 -8.21 9.16 -14.47
CA GLY A 424 -7.13 9.54 -13.56
C GLY A 424 -5.77 8.98 -13.97
N GLY A 425 -4.88 8.89 -12.99
CA GLY A 425 -3.54 8.31 -13.11
C GLY A 425 -2.44 9.29 -13.48
N THR A 426 -1.21 8.91 -13.11
CA THR A 426 -0.01 9.75 -13.22
C THR A 426 0.99 9.24 -14.26
N LEU A 427 0.79 8.02 -14.77
CA LEU A 427 1.74 7.30 -15.62
C LEU A 427 1.39 7.39 -17.10
N ARG A 428 2.39 7.71 -17.93
CA ARG A 428 2.25 7.75 -19.40
C ARG A 428 2.70 6.48 -20.13
N GLN A 429 3.50 5.65 -19.48
CA GLN A 429 4.12 4.51 -20.13
C GLN A 429 3.04 3.54 -20.62
N HIS A 430 3.06 3.25 -21.92
CA HIS A 430 2.17 2.30 -22.60
C HIS A 430 0.66 2.57 -22.44
N ARG A 431 0.30 3.78 -22.00
CA ARG A 431 -1.08 4.27 -21.84
C ARG A 431 -1.64 4.73 -23.18
N HIS A 432 -2.93 4.54 -23.45
CA HIS A 432 -3.56 5.03 -24.67
C HIS A 432 -4.24 6.40 -24.50
N TYR A 433 -4.82 6.92 -25.57
CA TYR A 433 -5.71 8.09 -25.55
C TYR A 433 -7.15 7.66 -25.20
N ASP A 434 -7.32 7.02 -24.03
CA ASP A 434 -8.50 6.23 -23.64
C ASP A 434 -9.22 6.77 -22.40
N ALA A 435 -9.06 8.05 -22.06
CA ALA A 435 -9.72 8.60 -20.88
C ALA A 435 -11.25 8.47 -20.99
N LEU A 436 -11.89 7.99 -19.91
CA LEU A 436 -13.30 7.62 -19.78
C LEU A 436 -13.72 6.36 -20.55
N ASN A 437 -12.79 5.56 -21.08
CA ASN A 437 -13.07 4.24 -21.64
C ASN A 437 -13.71 3.32 -20.58
N PHE A 438 -14.56 2.39 -21.03
CA PHE A 438 -15.02 1.29 -20.20
C PHE A 438 -14.93 -0.05 -20.95
N VAL A 439 -14.66 -1.14 -20.23
CA VAL A 439 -14.64 -2.50 -20.77
C VAL A 439 -15.55 -3.36 -19.90
N ILE A 440 -16.48 -4.12 -20.49
CA ILE A 440 -17.42 -4.98 -19.77
C ILE A 440 -17.23 -6.43 -20.22
N HIS A 441 -16.94 -7.29 -19.23
CA HIS A 441 -16.87 -8.74 -19.39
C HIS A 441 -17.96 -9.40 -18.54
N HIS A 442 -18.77 -10.25 -19.17
CA HIS A 442 -19.70 -11.16 -18.47
C HIS A 442 -19.81 -12.44 -19.29
N ARG A 443 -19.21 -13.53 -18.80
CA ARG A 443 -19.02 -14.81 -19.53
C ARG A 443 -18.26 -14.73 -20.87
N SER A 444 -17.91 -13.53 -21.33
CA SER A 444 -16.92 -13.19 -22.35
C SER A 444 -16.82 -11.65 -22.44
N PHE A 445 -15.96 -11.12 -23.31
CA PHE A 445 -15.87 -9.68 -23.58
C PHE A 445 -17.06 -9.21 -24.43
N LEU A 446 -17.84 -8.25 -23.91
CA LEU A 446 -19.07 -7.76 -24.54
C LEU A 446 -18.94 -6.31 -25.01
N ALA A 447 -18.41 -5.44 -24.16
CA ALA A 447 -17.85 -4.15 -24.56
C ALA A 447 -16.34 -4.25 -24.35
N LEU A 448 -15.56 -4.24 -25.43
CA LEU A 448 -14.11 -4.49 -25.38
C LEU A 448 -13.30 -3.27 -25.75
N ASP A 449 -12.00 -3.33 -25.45
CA ASP A 449 -10.99 -2.42 -25.98
C ASP A 449 -10.50 -3.00 -27.33
N SER A 450 -10.48 -2.21 -28.40
CA SER A 450 -10.24 -2.70 -29.77
C SER A 450 -8.83 -2.39 -30.24
N GLY A 451 -8.31 -3.18 -31.17
CA GLY A 451 -6.96 -3.05 -31.73
C GLY A 451 -6.00 -4.06 -31.11
N THR A 452 -4.73 -4.00 -31.49
CA THR A 452 -3.77 -5.00 -31.03
C THR A 452 -2.33 -4.52 -31.13
N ARG A 453 -1.51 -5.05 -30.24
CA ARG A 453 -0.05 -5.00 -30.32
C ARG A 453 0.61 -6.24 -30.97
N TYR A 454 -0.19 -7.21 -31.42
CA TYR A 454 0.32 -8.41 -32.08
C TYR A 454 1.23 -8.04 -33.26
N LYS A 455 2.40 -8.68 -33.35
CA LYS A 455 3.45 -8.35 -34.34
C LYS A 455 3.73 -6.84 -34.41
N GLU A 456 4.00 -6.22 -33.26
CA GLU A 456 4.12 -4.77 -33.07
C GLU A 456 4.97 -4.03 -34.12
N PHE A 457 6.01 -4.66 -34.67
CA PHE A 457 6.87 -4.04 -35.67
C PHE A 457 6.26 -4.04 -37.08
N ASP A 458 5.53 -5.09 -37.44
CA ASP A 458 4.81 -5.17 -38.70
C ASP A 458 3.55 -4.29 -38.64
N ASN A 459 2.91 -4.25 -37.47
CA ASN A 459 1.66 -3.53 -37.20
C ASN A 459 1.86 -2.14 -36.55
N GLY A 460 3.06 -1.56 -36.59
CA GLY A 460 3.36 -0.29 -35.90
C GLY A 460 2.50 0.91 -36.35
N GLN A 461 2.05 0.90 -37.62
CA GLN A 461 1.11 1.90 -38.12
C GLN A 461 -0.29 1.76 -37.51
N HIS A 462 -0.77 0.53 -37.32
CA HIS A 462 -2.02 0.24 -36.63
C HIS A 462 -1.95 0.65 -35.16
N LEU A 463 -0.84 0.33 -34.49
CA LEU A 463 -0.57 0.77 -33.12
C LEU A 463 -0.74 2.29 -32.97
N ALA A 464 -0.04 3.05 -33.82
CA ALA A 464 -0.01 4.50 -33.70
C ALA A 464 -1.29 5.20 -34.17
N ASN A 465 -2.00 4.69 -35.18
CA ASN A 465 -3.10 5.42 -35.84
C ASN A 465 -4.51 4.90 -35.51
N TYR A 466 -4.62 3.71 -34.93
CA TYR A 466 -5.91 3.15 -34.49
C TYR A 466 -5.85 2.75 -33.03
N PHE A 467 -5.04 1.74 -32.70
CA PHE A 467 -5.09 1.06 -31.40
C PHE A 467 -4.86 2.00 -30.22
N ALA A 468 -3.84 2.86 -30.28
CA ALA A 468 -3.57 3.81 -29.20
C ALA A 468 -4.50 5.04 -29.20
N GLN A 469 -5.31 5.22 -30.24
CA GLN A 469 -6.13 6.42 -30.46
C GLN A 469 -7.55 6.24 -29.90
N THR A 470 -8.20 7.32 -29.48
CA THR A 470 -9.53 7.27 -28.81
C THR A 470 -10.61 6.52 -29.60
N VAL A 471 -10.53 6.49 -30.93
CA VAL A 471 -11.47 5.77 -31.83
C VAL A 471 -11.50 4.25 -31.60
N ALA A 472 -10.47 3.67 -30.99
CA ALA A 472 -10.41 2.25 -30.69
C ALA A 472 -11.04 1.89 -29.32
N HIS A 473 -11.52 2.89 -28.57
CA HIS A 473 -11.96 2.74 -27.20
C HIS A 473 -13.45 3.13 -27.07
N ASN A 474 -14.13 2.63 -26.05
CA ASN A 474 -15.54 2.94 -25.75
C ASN A 474 -15.67 4.36 -25.17
N CYS A 475 -15.35 5.37 -25.97
CA CYS A 475 -15.24 6.78 -25.61
C CYS A 475 -16.23 7.62 -26.42
N VAL A 476 -16.14 8.96 -26.27
CA VAL A 476 -16.76 9.90 -27.21
C VAL A 476 -15.68 10.51 -28.11
N VAL A 477 -15.95 10.69 -29.39
CA VAL A 477 -15.12 11.50 -30.30
C VAL A 477 -15.86 12.78 -30.71
N ILE A 478 -15.10 13.86 -30.90
CA ILE A 478 -15.59 15.19 -31.29
C ILE A 478 -14.83 15.59 -32.55
N HIS A 479 -15.51 15.54 -33.70
CA HIS A 479 -14.89 15.76 -35.00
C HIS A 479 -14.76 17.25 -35.31
N ARG A 480 -13.51 17.72 -35.36
CA ARG A 480 -13.15 19.03 -35.88
C ARG A 480 -12.21 18.89 -37.07
N GLU A 481 -12.49 19.63 -38.14
CA GLU A 481 -11.65 19.65 -39.33
C GLU A 481 -10.26 20.25 -39.03
N GLY A 482 -9.21 19.67 -39.62
CA GLY A 482 -7.84 20.15 -39.46
C GLY A 482 -7.22 19.87 -38.09
N GLU A 483 -7.78 18.94 -37.30
CA GLU A 483 -7.22 18.57 -36.01
C GLU A 483 -5.78 18.04 -36.10
N PRO A 484 -4.87 18.52 -35.25
CA PRO A 484 -3.52 17.97 -35.15
C PRO A 484 -3.53 16.50 -34.70
N ALA A 485 -2.64 15.70 -35.28
CA ALA A 485 -2.42 14.32 -34.88
C ALA A 485 -2.01 14.21 -33.39
N ALA A 486 -2.56 13.20 -32.71
CA ALA A 486 -2.16 12.83 -31.35
C ALA A 486 -1.05 11.78 -31.44
N ASN A 487 0.21 12.23 -31.30
CA ASN A 487 1.37 11.37 -31.53
C ASN A 487 1.41 10.18 -30.56
N TYR A 488 1.83 9.03 -31.06
CA TYR A 488 2.12 7.85 -30.25
C TYR A 488 3.39 7.17 -30.77
N TRP A 489 3.97 6.28 -29.97
CA TRP A 489 5.12 5.50 -30.43
C TRP A 489 4.67 4.41 -31.42
N GLY A 490 5.61 3.87 -32.22
CA GLY A 490 5.32 2.80 -33.18
C GLY A 490 5.05 3.24 -34.62
N GLY A 491 4.83 4.52 -34.90
CA GLY A 491 4.68 5.02 -36.26
C GLY A 491 4.34 6.50 -36.37
N THR A 492 4.34 7.02 -37.59
CA THR A 492 3.83 8.38 -37.87
C THR A 492 2.31 8.38 -37.81
N VAL A 493 1.74 9.27 -36.99
CA VAL A 493 0.29 9.45 -36.91
C VAL A 493 -0.16 10.43 -38.00
N VAL A 494 -1.09 10.02 -38.85
CA VAL A 494 -1.50 10.80 -40.04
C VAL A 494 -2.66 11.76 -39.78
N GLY A 495 -3.44 11.55 -38.71
CA GLY A 495 -4.57 12.41 -38.35
C GLY A 495 -5.24 11.97 -37.05
N ASN A 496 -6.02 12.87 -36.45
CA ASN A 496 -6.85 12.56 -35.29
C ASN A 496 -8.30 12.32 -35.73
N HIS A 497 -8.90 11.21 -35.30
CA HIS A 497 -10.30 10.87 -35.60
C HIS A 497 -11.25 11.49 -34.57
N GLY A 498 -11.08 12.78 -34.28
CA GLY A 498 -11.87 13.52 -33.28
C GLY A 498 -11.59 13.13 -31.82
N GLY A 499 -10.55 12.35 -31.55
CA GLY A 499 -10.18 11.82 -30.25
C GLY A 499 -9.45 12.80 -29.34
N GLN A 500 -8.89 12.27 -28.26
CA GLN A 500 -8.12 13.02 -27.27
C GLN A 500 -6.76 13.45 -27.84
N HIS A 501 -6.14 14.43 -27.19
CA HIS A 501 -4.80 14.96 -27.52
C HIS A 501 -3.77 14.72 -26.42
N ARG A 502 -4.21 14.37 -25.20
CA ARG A 502 -3.33 14.06 -24.07
C ARG A 502 -3.77 12.75 -23.43
N GLN A 503 -2.81 11.88 -23.14
CA GLN A 503 -3.04 10.62 -22.41
C GLN A 503 -3.34 10.85 -20.92
N LEU A 504 -2.90 11.99 -20.38
CA LEU A 504 -3.13 12.40 -18.98
C LEU A 504 -3.97 13.66 -18.92
N GLY A 505 -4.71 13.83 -17.83
CA GLY A 505 -5.53 15.00 -17.55
C GLY A 505 -6.97 14.69 -17.18
N SER A 506 -7.37 13.41 -17.19
CA SER A 506 -8.67 13.03 -16.66
C SER A 506 -8.64 12.94 -15.13
N GLU A 507 -9.79 13.18 -14.49
CA GLU A 507 -9.94 13.18 -13.04
C GLU A 507 -11.20 12.43 -12.64
N VAL A 508 -11.08 11.53 -11.65
CA VAL A 508 -12.25 10.96 -10.97
C VAL A 508 -12.81 12.02 -10.03
N LYS A 509 -14.00 12.52 -10.32
CA LYS A 509 -14.67 13.58 -9.53
C LYS A 509 -15.53 13.02 -8.40
N ALA A 510 -16.05 11.82 -8.57
CA ALA A 510 -16.78 11.10 -7.54
C ALA A 510 -16.64 9.58 -7.72
N PHE A 511 -16.63 8.86 -6.61
CA PHE A 511 -16.60 7.40 -6.59
C PHE A 511 -17.24 6.92 -5.29
N GLU A 512 -18.13 5.93 -5.37
CA GLU A 512 -18.65 5.21 -4.21
C GLU A 512 -18.95 3.75 -4.58
N THR A 513 -18.79 2.86 -3.61
CA THR A 513 -19.03 1.42 -3.77
C THR A 513 -19.69 0.83 -2.53
N ASN A 514 -20.67 -0.04 -2.76
CA ASN A 514 -21.33 -0.85 -1.73
C ASN A 514 -21.91 -2.12 -2.38
N ASP A 515 -22.56 -2.97 -1.57
CA ASP A 515 -23.11 -4.26 -2.02
C ASP A 515 -24.26 -4.13 -3.04
N ALA A 516 -24.89 -2.96 -3.15
CA ALA A 516 -26.05 -2.76 -4.02
C ALA A 516 -25.69 -2.10 -5.36
N PHE A 517 -24.74 -1.15 -5.36
CA PHE A 517 -24.30 -0.46 -6.56
C PHE A 517 -22.89 0.14 -6.43
N VAL A 518 -22.31 0.46 -7.58
CA VAL A 518 -21.11 1.31 -7.71
C VAL A 518 -21.51 2.55 -8.50
N TYR A 519 -21.04 3.72 -8.09
CA TYR A 519 -21.13 4.96 -8.86
C TYR A 519 -19.74 5.56 -9.03
N VAL A 520 -19.44 5.98 -10.26
CA VAL A 520 -18.21 6.71 -10.59
C VAL A 520 -18.52 7.85 -11.56
N ALA A 521 -17.84 8.97 -11.39
CA ALA A 521 -17.92 10.13 -12.26
C ALA A 521 -16.52 10.61 -12.63
N GLY A 522 -16.24 10.72 -13.93
CA GLY A 522 -14.96 11.18 -14.47
C GLY A 522 -15.13 12.42 -15.36
N ASP A 523 -14.11 13.28 -15.34
CA ASP A 523 -13.94 14.41 -16.23
C ASP A 523 -12.68 14.19 -17.07
N ALA A 524 -12.78 14.25 -18.39
CA ALA A 524 -11.63 14.16 -19.30
C ALA A 524 -11.51 15.37 -20.22
N THR A 525 -12.15 16.49 -19.87
CA THR A 525 -12.15 17.72 -20.68
C THR A 525 -10.73 18.13 -21.08
N ALA A 526 -9.78 18.09 -20.13
CA ALA A 526 -8.38 18.42 -20.38
C ALA A 526 -7.66 17.46 -21.35
N CYS A 527 -8.14 16.23 -21.52
CA CYS A 527 -7.61 15.28 -22.50
C CYS A 527 -8.01 15.65 -23.93
N TYR A 528 -9.17 16.26 -24.14
CA TYR A 528 -9.64 16.69 -25.47
C TYR A 528 -9.15 18.10 -25.85
N GLN A 529 -8.76 18.90 -24.87
CA GLN A 529 -8.26 20.25 -25.10
C GLN A 529 -6.78 20.24 -25.58
N HIS A 530 -6.46 21.08 -26.56
CA HIS A 530 -5.12 21.23 -27.09
C HIS A 530 -4.25 22.10 -26.16
N GLY A 531 -4.82 23.13 -25.55
CA GLY A 531 -4.11 24.16 -24.79
C GLY A 531 -3.25 25.07 -25.68
N LYS A 532 -3.60 25.20 -26.97
CA LYS A 532 -2.88 26.02 -27.96
C LYS A 532 -3.76 27.16 -28.41
N ALA A 533 -3.41 28.39 -28.04
CA ALA A 533 -4.20 29.60 -28.32
C ALA A 533 -4.53 29.77 -29.81
N GLU A 534 -3.60 29.40 -30.69
CA GLU A 534 -3.73 29.55 -32.15
C GLU A 534 -4.78 28.64 -32.79
N LEU A 535 -5.02 27.47 -32.19
CA LEU A 535 -6.04 26.52 -32.64
C LEU A 535 -7.38 26.76 -31.95
N GLY A 536 -7.40 27.33 -30.74
CA GLY A 536 -8.59 27.31 -29.89
C GLY A 536 -9.00 25.89 -29.49
N GLU A 537 -9.92 25.78 -28.53
CA GLU A 537 -10.38 24.49 -28.02
C GLU A 537 -11.56 23.94 -28.81
N LYS A 538 -11.65 22.60 -28.93
CA LYS A 538 -12.78 21.94 -29.59
C LYS A 538 -13.96 21.65 -28.66
N CYS A 539 -13.71 21.67 -27.35
CA CYS A 539 -14.71 21.35 -26.34
C CYS A 539 -14.49 22.13 -25.04
N GLU A 540 -15.59 22.28 -24.31
CA GLU A 540 -15.68 22.91 -23.00
C GLU A 540 -15.95 21.91 -21.89
N LEU A 541 -16.54 20.75 -22.22
CA LEU A 541 -16.87 19.72 -21.26
C LEU A 541 -16.90 18.35 -21.92
N VAL A 542 -16.23 17.37 -21.32
CA VAL A 542 -16.38 15.95 -21.61
C VAL A 542 -16.35 15.18 -20.30
N THR A 543 -17.52 14.76 -19.83
CA THR A 543 -17.67 14.02 -18.56
C THR A 543 -18.48 12.75 -18.75
N ARG A 544 -18.17 11.72 -17.97
CA ARG A 544 -18.89 10.43 -17.93
C ARG A 544 -19.27 10.07 -16.51
N GLN A 545 -20.48 9.57 -16.32
CA GLN A 545 -20.95 8.96 -15.08
C GLN A 545 -21.42 7.53 -15.36
N ILE A 546 -20.97 6.57 -14.55
CA ILE A 546 -21.40 5.17 -14.64
C ILE A 546 -22.00 4.76 -13.30
N VAL A 547 -23.19 4.17 -13.34
CA VAL A 547 -23.80 3.47 -12.20
C VAL A 547 -23.89 1.99 -12.55
N PHE A 548 -23.16 1.13 -11.85
CA PHE A 548 -23.30 -0.32 -11.95
C PHE A 548 -24.25 -0.80 -10.85
N LEU A 549 -25.47 -1.16 -11.25
CA LEU A 549 -26.47 -1.78 -10.40
C LEU A 549 -26.25 -3.29 -10.40
N MET A 550 -25.93 -3.82 -9.21
CA MET A 550 -25.52 -5.21 -9.09
C MET A 550 -26.67 -6.16 -9.45
N PRO A 551 -26.40 -7.28 -10.16
CA PRO A 551 -25.11 -7.68 -10.74
C PRO A 551 -24.98 -7.40 -12.25
N HIS A 552 -25.99 -6.82 -12.92
CA HIS A 552 -26.12 -6.95 -14.39
C HIS A 552 -26.35 -5.66 -15.19
N HIS A 553 -26.56 -4.52 -14.52
CA HIS A 553 -27.03 -3.31 -15.21
C HIS A 553 -26.08 -2.14 -15.04
N PHE A 554 -25.70 -1.50 -16.15
CA PHE A 554 -24.94 -0.25 -16.15
C PHE A 554 -25.81 0.87 -16.71
N VAL A 555 -25.83 2.02 -16.03
CA VAL A 555 -26.40 3.26 -16.54
C VAL A 555 -25.25 4.22 -16.80
N ILE A 556 -25.06 4.61 -18.06
CA ILE A 556 -23.95 5.47 -18.50
C ILE A 556 -24.52 6.80 -18.98
N PHE A 557 -24.06 7.89 -18.38
CA PHE A 557 -24.48 9.24 -18.72
C PHE A 557 -23.28 10.13 -19.04
N ASP A 558 -23.22 10.62 -20.27
CA ASP A 558 -22.19 11.54 -20.74
C ASP A 558 -22.73 12.94 -20.96
N ARG A 559 -21.93 13.94 -20.64
CA ARG A 559 -22.18 15.35 -21.01
C ARG A 559 -21.01 15.84 -21.86
N VAL A 560 -21.33 16.31 -23.06
CA VAL A 560 -20.33 16.69 -24.07
C VAL A 560 -20.70 18.05 -24.65
N VAL A 561 -19.88 19.06 -24.37
CA VAL A 561 -20.07 20.42 -24.88
C VAL A 561 -18.92 20.76 -25.81
N SER A 562 -19.20 20.88 -27.11
CA SER A 562 -18.24 21.40 -28.09
C SER A 562 -18.21 22.93 -28.08
N THR A 563 -17.19 23.52 -28.69
CA THR A 563 -17.13 24.98 -28.92
C THR A 563 -17.91 25.41 -30.16
N ASP A 564 -18.14 24.49 -31.09
CA ASP A 564 -18.92 24.68 -32.32
C ASP A 564 -20.00 23.60 -32.44
N GLU A 565 -21.23 23.97 -32.76
CA GLU A 565 -22.35 23.02 -32.94
C GLU A 565 -22.16 22.09 -34.14
N ALA A 566 -21.37 22.50 -35.13
CA ALA A 566 -21.03 21.69 -36.29
C ALA A 566 -20.08 20.53 -35.97
N TYR A 567 -19.39 20.57 -34.81
CA TYR A 567 -18.53 19.47 -34.38
C TYR A 567 -19.37 18.27 -33.96
N ARG A 568 -19.44 17.30 -34.88
CA ARG A 568 -20.17 16.05 -34.70
C ARG A 568 -19.56 15.25 -33.55
N LYS A 569 -20.43 14.74 -32.68
CA LYS A 569 -20.08 13.93 -31.50
C LYS A 569 -20.56 12.52 -31.71
N GLU A 570 -19.69 11.53 -31.51
CA GLU A 570 -20.05 10.12 -31.61
C GLU A 570 -19.64 9.39 -30.34
N TRP A 571 -20.60 8.70 -29.73
CA TRP A 571 -20.36 7.76 -28.63
C TRP A 571 -20.09 6.37 -29.22
N LEU A 572 -19.02 5.72 -28.75
CA LEU A 572 -18.49 4.50 -29.34
C LEU A 572 -18.74 3.29 -28.43
N LEU A 573 -19.13 2.16 -29.03
CA LEU A 573 -19.24 0.85 -28.38
C LEU A 573 -18.66 -0.25 -29.26
N HIS A 574 -17.53 -0.81 -28.86
CA HIS A 574 -16.78 -1.84 -29.56
C HIS A 574 -17.23 -3.25 -29.14
N THR A 575 -17.39 -4.13 -30.12
CA THR A 575 -17.87 -5.50 -29.95
C THR A 575 -16.99 -6.48 -30.71
N ALA A 576 -16.91 -7.71 -30.20
CA ALA A 576 -16.09 -8.75 -30.82
C ALA A 576 -16.61 -9.18 -32.19
N LEU A 577 -17.92 -9.42 -32.26
CA LEU A 577 -18.66 -9.81 -33.46
C LEU A 577 -19.61 -8.70 -33.90
N GLU A 578 -20.17 -8.85 -35.09
CA GLU A 578 -21.11 -7.88 -35.67
C GLU A 578 -22.34 -7.71 -34.75
N PRO A 579 -22.62 -6.48 -34.28
CA PRO A 579 -23.79 -6.22 -33.45
C PRO A 579 -25.04 -6.06 -34.33
N SER A 580 -26.19 -6.40 -33.76
CA SER A 580 -27.50 -6.09 -34.36
C SER A 580 -28.13 -4.89 -33.69
N ILE A 581 -28.86 -4.08 -34.47
CA ILE A 581 -29.60 -2.92 -33.97
C ILE A 581 -31.08 -3.13 -34.23
N ASP A 582 -31.87 -3.10 -33.17
CA ASP A 582 -33.33 -3.06 -33.23
C ASP A 582 -33.83 -1.76 -32.58
N ALA A 583 -34.37 -0.86 -33.41
CA ALA A 583 -34.69 0.51 -33.06
C ALA A 583 -33.50 1.26 -32.40
N GLN A 584 -33.55 1.44 -31.08
CA GLN A 584 -32.52 2.12 -30.27
C GLN A 584 -31.76 1.14 -29.36
N THR A 585 -31.88 -0.17 -29.60
CA THR A 585 -31.25 -1.22 -28.81
C THR A 585 -30.18 -1.93 -29.63
N ILE A 586 -28.94 -1.89 -29.14
CA ILE A 586 -27.81 -2.64 -29.68
C ILE A 586 -27.78 -3.99 -28.97
N ARG A 587 -27.66 -5.08 -29.73
CA ARG A 587 -27.46 -6.43 -29.23
C ARG A 587 -26.13 -6.97 -29.74
N ALA A 588 -25.26 -7.38 -28.81
CA ALA A 588 -23.97 -7.97 -29.09
C ALA A 588 -23.77 -9.26 -28.29
N GLU A 589 -23.08 -10.24 -28.88
CA GLU A 589 -22.85 -11.55 -28.29
C GLU A 589 -21.43 -12.00 -28.56
N HIS A 590 -20.83 -12.66 -27.58
CA HIS A 590 -19.54 -13.33 -27.71
C HIS A 590 -19.42 -14.44 -26.67
N GLY A 591 -18.91 -15.61 -27.07
CA GLY A 591 -18.90 -16.80 -26.20
C GLY A 591 -20.29 -17.12 -25.64
N ARG A 592 -20.41 -17.21 -24.30
CA ARG A 592 -21.69 -17.43 -23.60
C ARG A 592 -22.38 -16.14 -23.12
N GLY A 593 -21.76 -14.98 -23.36
CA GLY A 593 -22.26 -13.69 -22.90
C GLY A 593 -23.13 -13.00 -23.95
N ARG A 594 -24.09 -12.20 -23.48
CA ARG A 594 -24.92 -11.30 -24.27
C ARG A 594 -25.02 -9.94 -23.61
N MET A 595 -24.98 -8.90 -24.43
CA MET A 595 -25.21 -7.51 -24.04
C MET A 595 -26.40 -6.94 -24.82
N LEU A 596 -27.28 -6.25 -24.10
CA LEU A 596 -28.29 -5.36 -24.65
C LEU A 596 -28.00 -3.94 -24.18
N CYS A 597 -27.76 -3.02 -25.12
CA CYS A 597 -27.50 -1.60 -24.83
C CYS A 597 -28.61 -0.74 -25.44
N ARG A 598 -29.43 -0.11 -24.60
CA ARG A 598 -30.49 0.80 -25.00
C ARG A 598 -30.03 2.24 -24.95
N THR A 599 -30.10 2.94 -26.08
CA THR A 599 -29.93 4.40 -26.15
C THR A 599 -31.24 5.09 -25.81
N LEU A 600 -31.18 6.04 -24.87
CA LEU A 600 -32.33 6.83 -24.41
C LEU A 600 -32.17 8.32 -24.73
N LEU A 601 -30.94 8.83 -24.61
CA LEU A 601 -30.55 10.15 -25.07
C LEU A 601 -29.32 10.03 -25.99
N PRO A 602 -29.26 10.81 -27.08
CA PRO A 602 -30.33 11.68 -27.59
C PRO A 602 -31.55 10.87 -28.07
N ARG A 603 -32.77 11.41 -27.94
CA ARG A 603 -34.02 10.68 -28.26
C ARG A 603 -34.09 10.21 -29.72
N GLU A 604 -33.57 11.04 -30.62
CA GLU A 604 -33.50 10.78 -32.07
C GLU A 604 -32.08 10.38 -32.49
N ALA A 605 -31.39 9.61 -31.65
CA ALA A 605 -30.05 9.15 -31.96
C ALA A 605 -30.02 8.30 -33.24
N VAL A 606 -28.98 8.48 -34.03
CA VAL A 606 -28.66 7.66 -35.20
C VAL A 606 -27.55 6.70 -34.78
N LEU A 607 -27.82 5.39 -34.90
CA LEU A 607 -26.89 4.31 -34.59
C LEU A 607 -26.34 3.75 -35.89
N ARG A 608 -25.03 3.66 -36.01
CA ARG A 608 -24.35 3.09 -37.18
C ARG A 608 -23.39 2.01 -36.76
N THR A 609 -23.51 0.84 -37.38
CA THR A 609 -22.51 -0.22 -37.25
C THR A 609 -21.35 0.07 -38.20
N MET A 610 -20.13 0.02 -37.68
CA MET A 610 -18.87 0.15 -38.42
C MET A 610 -18.01 -1.09 -38.14
N GLY A 611 -17.51 -1.74 -39.18
CA GLY A 611 -16.63 -2.90 -39.01
C GLY A 611 -16.63 -3.87 -40.18
N GLY A 612 -16.03 -5.03 -39.98
CA GLY A 612 -15.88 -6.06 -41.01
C GLY A 612 -14.75 -5.78 -42.01
N PRO A 613 -14.65 -6.60 -43.09
CA PRO A 613 -13.55 -6.52 -44.05
C PRO A 613 -13.36 -5.11 -44.64
N GLY A 614 -12.17 -4.54 -44.45
CA GLY A 614 -11.82 -3.20 -44.94
C GLY A 614 -12.35 -2.03 -44.10
N GLN A 615 -13.05 -2.29 -42.99
CA GLN A 615 -13.57 -1.23 -42.10
C GLN A 615 -13.39 -1.50 -40.60
N ALA A 616 -12.91 -2.70 -40.21
CA ALA A 616 -12.69 -3.12 -38.82
C ALA A 616 -11.93 -2.08 -37.98
N TYR A 617 -10.95 -1.41 -38.58
CA TYR A 617 -10.08 -0.43 -37.92
C TYR A 617 -10.12 0.91 -38.64
N TRP A 618 -11.30 1.32 -39.09
CA TRP A 618 -11.48 2.58 -39.81
C TRP A 618 -11.25 3.80 -38.91
N ALA A 619 -10.21 4.58 -39.22
CA ALA A 619 -9.87 5.82 -38.53
C ALA A 619 -9.14 6.81 -39.46
N ALA A 620 -9.36 8.10 -39.25
CA ALA A 620 -8.72 9.19 -40.01
C ALA A 620 -8.79 9.00 -41.55
N GLY A 621 -9.93 8.52 -42.06
CA GLY A 621 -10.20 8.40 -43.49
C GLY A 621 -9.71 7.12 -44.18
N ARG A 622 -9.16 6.15 -43.44
CA ARG A 622 -8.79 4.83 -43.98
C ARG A 622 -8.88 3.71 -42.95
N ASN A 623 -8.82 2.47 -43.43
CA ASN A 623 -8.67 1.29 -42.58
C ASN A 623 -7.19 1.02 -42.27
N TRP A 624 -6.87 0.81 -40.99
CA TRP A 624 -5.52 0.49 -40.53
C TRP A 624 -5.35 -1.01 -40.40
N GLU A 625 -5.13 -1.67 -41.54
CA GLU A 625 -5.03 -3.13 -41.64
C GLU A 625 -3.91 -3.72 -40.80
N LEU A 626 -4.13 -4.96 -40.38
CA LEU A 626 -3.18 -5.78 -39.64
C LEU A 626 -2.54 -6.83 -40.54
N VAL A 627 -1.30 -7.16 -40.24
CA VAL A 627 -0.70 -8.45 -40.62
C VAL A 627 -1.25 -9.52 -39.68
N GLU A 628 -2.09 -10.41 -40.22
CA GLU A 628 -2.91 -11.35 -39.43
C GLU A 628 -2.39 -12.79 -39.43
N ASP A 629 -1.21 -13.09 -39.99
CA ASP A 629 -0.75 -14.48 -40.06
C ASP A 629 -0.70 -15.12 -38.67
N GLY A 630 -1.30 -16.32 -38.56
CA GLY A 630 -1.37 -17.07 -37.31
C GLY A 630 -2.54 -16.70 -36.39
N LEU A 631 -3.34 -15.68 -36.72
CA LEU A 631 -4.54 -15.33 -35.95
C LEU A 631 -5.72 -16.24 -36.33
N THR A 632 -6.38 -16.80 -35.33
CA THR A 632 -7.66 -17.51 -35.49
C THR A 632 -8.84 -16.54 -35.55
N ASP A 633 -10.04 -17.03 -35.89
CA ASP A 633 -11.27 -16.21 -35.85
C ASP A 633 -11.55 -15.68 -34.44
N GLU A 634 -11.30 -16.51 -33.41
CA GLU A 634 -11.40 -16.08 -32.01
C GLU A 634 -10.41 -14.96 -31.68
N ASN A 635 -9.17 -15.05 -32.20
CA ASN A 635 -8.21 -13.97 -31.99
C ASN A 635 -8.68 -12.67 -32.64
N ARG A 636 -9.19 -12.73 -33.88
CA ARG A 636 -9.75 -11.56 -34.56
C ARG A 636 -10.95 -10.98 -33.81
N ALA A 637 -11.84 -11.82 -33.29
CA ALA A 637 -12.99 -11.39 -32.52
C ALA A 637 -12.55 -10.61 -31.26
N LEU A 638 -11.59 -11.13 -30.49
CA LEU A 638 -11.10 -10.46 -29.27
C LEU A 638 -10.28 -9.18 -29.52
N ILE A 639 -9.71 -9.02 -30.71
CA ILE A 639 -9.12 -7.74 -31.18
C ILE A 639 -10.21 -6.67 -31.44
N GLY A 640 -11.47 -7.07 -31.60
CA GLY A 640 -12.59 -6.16 -31.85
C GLY A 640 -12.68 -5.73 -33.30
N GLN A 641 -13.54 -6.40 -34.08
CA GLN A 641 -13.74 -6.12 -35.52
C GLN A 641 -14.86 -5.11 -35.81
N TRP A 642 -15.62 -4.72 -34.78
CA TRP A 642 -16.86 -3.97 -34.94
C TRP A 642 -17.01 -2.92 -33.84
N ARG A 643 -17.69 -1.84 -34.19
CA ARG A 643 -18.20 -0.84 -33.24
C ARG A 643 -19.55 -0.30 -33.68
N VAL A 644 -20.30 0.23 -32.73
CA VAL A 644 -21.46 1.07 -32.99
C VAL A 644 -21.12 2.51 -32.66
N GLU A 645 -21.41 3.42 -33.60
CA GLU A 645 -21.30 4.87 -33.43
C GLU A 645 -22.70 5.44 -33.20
N VAL A 646 -22.90 6.09 -32.05
CA VAL A 646 -24.15 6.77 -31.71
C VAL A 646 -23.93 8.27 -31.84
N THR A 647 -24.69 8.93 -32.70
CA THR A 647 -24.68 10.40 -32.86
C THR A 647 -26.08 10.97 -32.68
N ALA A 648 -26.17 12.23 -32.28
CA ALA A 648 -27.43 12.96 -32.31
C ALA A 648 -27.97 13.07 -33.74
N GLY A 649 -29.30 13.07 -33.89
CA GLY A 649 -29.96 13.25 -35.18
C GLY A 649 -29.81 14.64 -35.79
N GLN A 650 -29.42 15.65 -35.01
CA GLN A 650 -29.17 17.02 -35.45
C GLN A 650 -27.91 17.59 -34.76
N PRO A 651 -27.14 18.47 -35.42
CA PRO A 651 -25.98 19.14 -34.80
C PRO A 651 -26.40 19.98 -33.60
N ARG A 652 -25.65 19.88 -32.50
CA ARG A 652 -25.85 20.63 -31.26
C ARG A 652 -24.52 20.87 -30.56
N ARG A 653 -24.40 22.03 -29.92
CA ARG A 653 -23.22 22.37 -29.11
C ARG A 653 -23.09 21.49 -27.87
N ALA A 654 -24.14 21.44 -27.05
CA ALA A 654 -24.22 20.59 -25.86
C ALA A 654 -25.04 19.34 -26.17
N GLU A 655 -24.43 18.17 -25.96
CA GLU A 655 -25.06 16.88 -26.15
C GLU A 655 -24.98 16.03 -24.89
N GLN A 656 -26.03 15.26 -24.64
CA GLN A 656 -26.11 14.31 -23.54
C GLN A 656 -26.39 12.92 -24.10
N PHE A 657 -25.55 11.96 -23.72
CA PHE A 657 -25.74 10.57 -24.07
C PHE A 657 -26.19 9.82 -22.82
N LEU A 658 -27.28 9.06 -22.93
CA LEU A 658 -27.79 8.22 -21.84
C LEU A 658 -28.04 6.82 -22.38
N HIS A 659 -27.28 5.87 -21.86
CA HIS A 659 -27.34 4.47 -22.24
C HIS A 659 -27.61 3.59 -21.03
N VAL A 660 -28.39 2.54 -21.23
CA VAL A 660 -28.50 1.44 -20.26
C VAL A 660 -27.97 0.18 -20.92
N ILE A 661 -26.99 -0.44 -20.27
CA ILE A 661 -26.44 -1.73 -20.67
C ILE A 661 -26.93 -2.78 -19.68
N GLN A 662 -27.56 -3.84 -20.18
CA GLN A 662 -27.84 -5.06 -19.44
C GLN A 662 -26.96 -6.18 -20.01
N VAL A 663 -26.27 -6.89 -19.12
CA VAL A 663 -25.49 -8.08 -19.47
C VAL A 663 -26.14 -9.34 -18.88
N GLY A 664 -26.00 -10.43 -19.61
CA GLY A 664 -26.49 -11.74 -19.20
C GLY A 664 -25.93 -12.81 -20.13
N ASP A 665 -26.58 -13.95 -20.19
CA ASP A 665 -26.19 -15.01 -21.10
C ASP A 665 -27.02 -15.05 -22.38
N THR A 666 -26.73 -16.00 -23.25
CA THR A 666 -27.44 -16.18 -24.52
C THR A 666 -28.91 -16.58 -24.37
N GLN A 667 -29.41 -16.85 -23.16
CA GLN A 667 -30.84 -17.05 -22.88
C GLN A 667 -31.59 -15.73 -22.65
N MET A 668 -30.90 -14.63 -22.36
CA MET A 668 -31.49 -13.30 -22.20
C MET A 668 -32.02 -12.77 -23.54
N THR A 669 -33.31 -12.96 -23.84
CA THR A 669 -33.89 -12.56 -25.13
C THR A 669 -34.40 -11.12 -25.16
N HIS A 670 -34.78 -10.57 -24.01
CA HIS A 670 -35.30 -9.22 -23.87
C HIS A 670 -34.57 -8.48 -22.75
N MET A 671 -34.56 -7.15 -22.87
CA MET A 671 -34.06 -6.28 -21.84
C MET A 671 -35.13 -6.11 -20.74
N ASP A 672 -34.67 -5.97 -19.50
CA ASP A 672 -35.48 -5.48 -18.39
C ASP A 672 -36.12 -4.14 -18.77
N ALA A 673 -37.30 -3.84 -18.22
CA ALA A 673 -38.05 -2.66 -18.64
C ALA A 673 -37.29 -1.37 -18.26
N VAL A 674 -36.98 -0.56 -19.27
CA VAL A 674 -36.24 0.70 -19.14
C VAL A 674 -37.10 1.87 -19.61
N GLU A 675 -37.30 2.86 -18.74
CA GLU A 675 -38.00 4.11 -19.06
C GLU A 675 -37.07 5.29 -18.85
N LEU A 676 -37.01 6.22 -19.82
CA LEU A 676 -36.36 7.52 -19.64
C LEU A 676 -37.17 8.34 -18.62
N VAL A 677 -36.47 8.93 -17.64
CA VAL A 677 -37.06 9.82 -16.64
C VAL A 677 -36.38 11.18 -16.72
N GLU A 678 -37.19 12.23 -16.89
CA GLU A 678 -36.73 13.62 -16.92
C GLU A 678 -37.48 14.40 -15.85
N ARG A 679 -36.75 15.09 -14.96
CA ARG A 679 -37.30 15.90 -13.87
C ARG A 679 -36.51 17.19 -13.72
N GLY A 680 -37.03 18.27 -14.29
CA GLY A 680 -36.30 19.54 -14.34
C GLY A 680 -35.02 19.37 -15.16
N SER A 681 -33.87 19.74 -14.59
CA SER A 681 -32.54 19.55 -15.22
C SER A 681 -31.93 18.15 -15.02
N ARG A 682 -32.65 17.22 -14.36
CA ARG A 682 -32.17 15.86 -14.15
C ARG A 682 -32.69 14.89 -15.19
N HIS A 683 -31.79 14.07 -15.73
CA HIS A 683 -32.10 13.03 -16.71
C HIS A 683 -31.58 11.69 -16.24
N GLY A 684 -32.30 10.61 -16.53
CA GLY A 684 -31.89 9.28 -16.12
C GLY A 684 -32.95 8.25 -16.43
N VAL A 685 -33.02 7.20 -15.63
CA VAL A 685 -33.77 6.00 -15.98
C VAL A 685 -34.57 5.46 -14.81
N ARG A 686 -35.72 4.86 -15.12
CA ARG A 686 -36.40 3.90 -14.27
C ARG A 686 -36.21 2.51 -14.87
N LEU A 687 -35.74 1.58 -14.04
CA LEU A 687 -35.42 0.20 -14.40
C LEU A 687 -36.23 -0.74 -13.53
N ALA A 688 -36.99 -1.66 -14.12
CA ALA A 688 -37.65 -2.74 -13.39
C ALA A 688 -36.85 -4.03 -13.55
N THR A 689 -36.19 -4.46 -12.48
CA THR A 689 -35.44 -5.73 -12.40
C THR A 689 -36.25 -6.76 -11.60
N ALA A 690 -35.75 -7.99 -11.44
CA ALA A 690 -36.43 -9.11 -10.77
C ALA A 690 -36.99 -8.79 -9.35
N GLY A 691 -38.18 -8.19 -9.30
CA GLY A 691 -38.89 -7.74 -8.10
C GLY A 691 -38.56 -6.33 -7.60
N GLN A 692 -37.59 -5.62 -8.18
CA GLN A 692 -37.16 -4.28 -7.73
C GLN A 692 -37.37 -3.23 -8.81
N THR A 693 -37.58 -1.98 -8.39
CA THR A 693 -37.55 -0.83 -9.28
C THR A 693 -36.45 0.12 -8.83
N TRP A 694 -35.57 0.45 -9.77
CA TRP A 694 -34.51 1.43 -9.59
C TRP A 694 -34.88 2.70 -10.35
N GLU A 695 -34.61 3.85 -9.74
CA GLU A 695 -34.65 5.15 -10.41
C GLU A 695 -33.27 5.79 -10.20
N VAL A 696 -32.54 6.00 -11.29
CA VAL A 696 -31.21 6.62 -11.31
C VAL A 696 -31.33 7.90 -12.11
N LEU A 697 -31.10 9.04 -11.48
CA LEU A 697 -31.16 10.37 -12.11
C LEU A 697 -29.82 11.06 -11.97
N PHE A 698 -29.36 11.71 -13.03
CA PHE A 698 -28.12 12.48 -13.05
C PHE A 698 -28.40 13.97 -13.17
N ASP A 699 -27.52 14.79 -12.57
CA ASP A 699 -27.53 16.24 -12.77
C ASP A 699 -27.10 16.57 -14.22
N GLY A 700 -28.03 17.07 -15.04
CA GLY A 700 -27.78 17.38 -16.47
C GLY A 700 -26.91 18.61 -16.70
N GLU A 701 -26.78 19.47 -15.69
CA GLU A 701 -25.98 20.70 -15.70
C GLU A 701 -25.26 20.87 -14.35
N GLY A 702 -24.21 21.70 -14.30
CA GLY A 702 -23.48 21.98 -13.06
C GLY A 702 -22.59 20.81 -12.58
N PRO A 703 -22.32 20.71 -11.27
CA PRO A 703 -21.48 19.63 -10.72
C PRO A 703 -21.97 18.24 -11.08
N LEU A 704 -21.04 17.29 -11.22
CA LEU A 704 -21.38 15.86 -11.38
C LEU A 704 -22.07 15.35 -10.11
N GLY A 705 -23.01 14.42 -10.29
CA GLY A 705 -23.89 13.94 -9.24
C GLY A 705 -25.24 13.50 -9.77
N GLY A 706 -26.17 13.32 -8.84
CA GLY A 706 -27.51 12.84 -9.12
C GLY A 706 -28.10 12.13 -7.91
N SER A 707 -29.15 11.34 -8.13
CA SER A 707 -29.84 10.60 -7.09
C SER A 707 -30.15 9.18 -7.51
N ILE A 708 -30.17 8.28 -6.53
CA ILE A 708 -30.58 6.89 -6.70
C ILE A 708 -31.71 6.54 -5.74
N ARG A 709 -32.68 5.80 -6.26
CA ARG A 709 -33.78 5.25 -5.50
C ARG A 709 -33.99 3.78 -5.86
N ARG A 710 -34.20 2.94 -4.85
CA ARG A 710 -34.63 1.55 -4.99
C ARG A 710 -35.91 1.31 -4.20
N THR A 711 -36.90 0.70 -4.83
CA THR A 711 -38.14 0.22 -4.21
C THR A 711 -38.36 -1.26 -4.55
N GLY A 712 -39.05 -2.00 -3.68
CA GLY A 712 -39.23 -3.45 -3.80
C GLY A 712 -38.58 -4.22 -2.64
N PRO A 713 -38.37 -5.55 -2.76
CA PRO A 713 -37.74 -6.38 -1.75
C PRO A 713 -36.28 -5.97 -1.49
N GLY A 714 -35.87 -5.91 -0.22
CA GLY A 714 -34.52 -5.52 0.23
C GLY A 714 -34.45 -4.12 0.85
N PRO A 715 -33.26 -3.68 1.31
CA PRO A 715 -33.09 -2.37 1.92
C PRO A 715 -33.53 -1.24 0.98
N ARG A 716 -34.39 -0.33 1.46
CA ARG A 716 -34.80 0.85 0.68
C ARG A 716 -33.60 1.78 0.50
N ILE A 717 -33.39 2.24 -0.73
CA ILE A 717 -32.38 3.27 -1.05
C ILE A 717 -33.14 4.48 -1.58
N ALA A 718 -32.84 5.67 -1.07
CA ALA A 718 -33.35 6.94 -1.59
C ALA A 718 -32.43 8.06 -1.12
N ARG A 719 -31.43 8.41 -1.94
CA ARG A 719 -30.41 9.40 -1.60
C ARG A 719 -29.75 10.01 -2.83
N GLU A 720 -28.99 11.07 -2.62
CA GLU A 720 -28.07 11.62 -3.61
C GLU A 720 -26.82 10.75 -3.72
N PHE A 721 -26.19 10.74 -4.90
CA PHE A 721 -24.88 10.15 -5.10
C PHE A 721 -23.80 10.92 -4.35
N SER A 722 -22.71 10.24 -3.99
CA SER A 722 -21.52 10.91 -3.48
C SER A 722 -21.01 11.95 -4.48
N ARG A 723 -20.52 13.09 -3.98
CA ARG A 723 -19.78 14.09 -4.78
C ARG A 723 -18.28 14.10 -4.46
N ARG A 724 -17.82 13.05 -3.76
CA ARG A 724 -16.43 12.84 -3.38
C ARG A 724 -15.99 11.47 -3.83
N VAL A 725 -14.67 11.28 -3.93
CA VAL A 725 -14.06 9.96 -4.08
C VAL A 725 -14.07 9.30 -2.70
N GLN A 726 -14.79 8.20 -2.55
CA GLN A 726 -14.79 7.38 -1.33
C GLN A 726 -13.37 6.85 -1.08
N PRO A 727 -12.74 7.16 0.06
CA PRO A 727 -11.44 6.60 0.41
C PRO A 727 -11.51 5.08 0.53
N GLN A 728 -10.46 4.38 0.12
CA GLN A 728 -10.33 2.94 0.24
C GLN A 728 -8.91 2.60 0.66
N VAL A 729 -8.70 1.69 1.62
CA VAL A 729 -7.35 1.28 2.05
C VAL A 729 -7.25 -0.23 2.22
N GLY A 730 -6.06 -0.76 1.93
CA GLY A 730 -5.71 -2.17 2.11
C GLY A 730 -6.36 -3.14 1.12
N ILE A 731 -5.98 -4.42 1.19
CA ILE A 731 -6.32 -5.46 0.21
C ILE A 731 -7.83 -5.66 0.06
N ALA A 732 -8.54 -5.64 1.19
CA ALA A 732 -9.99 -5.81 1.20
C ALA A 732 -10.75 -4.52 0.90
N ALA A 733 -10.05 -3.39 0.66
CA ALA A 733 -10.64 -2.10 0.32
C ALA A 733 -11.86 -1.76 1.19
N ARG A 734 -11.77 -2.13 2.48
CA ARG A 734 -12.91 -2.00 3.39
C ARG A 734 -13.20 -0.52 3.53
N PRO A 735 -14.46 -0.07 3.42
CA PRO A 735 -14.80 1.28 3.85
C PRO A 735 -14.27 1.45 5.27
N TYR A 736 -13.57 2.55 5.55
CA TYR A 736 -13.22 2.89 6.91
C TYR A 736 -14.48 2.77 7.76
N ARG A 737 -14.40 2.00 8.86
CA ARG A 737 -15.49 1.99 9.82
C ARG A 737 -15.61 3.43 10.33
N ALA A 738 -16.79 3.99 10.15
CA ALA A 738 -17.09 5.37 10.42
C ALA A 738 -18.34 5.44 11.30
N MET A 739 -18.34 6.38 12.24
CA MET A 739 -19.48 6.62 13.09
C MET A 739 -19.58 8.11 13.40
N THR A 740 -20.76 8.67 13.23
CA THR A 740 -21.08 10.01 13.71
C THR A 740 -21.35 9.97 15.21
N ILE A 741 -21.22 11.11 15.90
CA ILE A 741 -21.55 11.21 17.32
C ILE A 741 -23.01 10.81 17.62
N GLN A 742 -23.94 11.13 16.72
CA GLN A 742 -25.35 10.74 16.88
C GLN A 742 -25.55 9.22 16.80
N GLN A 743 -24.80 8.54 15.91
CA GLN A 743 -24.82 7.08 15.83
C GLN A 743 -24.19 6.43 17.07
N ALA A 744 -23.08 6.99 17.57
CA ALA A 744 -22.45 6.50 18.79
C ALA A 744 -23.35 6.67 20.02
N GLU A 745 -24.05 7.80 20.12
CA GLU A 745 -25.03 8.04 21.19
C GLU A 745 -26.22 7.09 21.12
N ALA A 746 -26.72 6.80 19.91
CA ALA A 746 -27.83 5.86 19.72
C ALA A 746 -27.47 4.40 20.07
N ARG A 747 -26.17 4.08 20.15
CA ARG A 747 -25.65 2.76 20.52
C ARG A 747 -25.40 2.61 22.03
N ILE A 748 -25.53 3.68 22.81
CA ILE A 748 -25.40 3.60 24.27
C ILE A 748 -26.53 2.71 24.81
N PRO A 749 -26.23 1.62 25.54
CA PRO A 749 -27.26 0.76 26.10
C PRO A 749 -28.17 1.52 27.08
N ASP A 750 -29.47 1.29 26.99
CA ASP A 750 -30.41 1.77 28.02
C ASP A 750 -30.20 0.97 29.31
N ARG A 751 -29.40 1.51 30.23
CA ARG A 751 -29.03 0.86 31.49
C ARG A 751 -28.88 1.86 32.62
N THR A 752 -29.09 1.37 33.85
CA THR A 752 -28.71 2.08 35.08
C THR A 752 -27.42 1.46 35.62
N LEU A 753 -26.36 2.26 35.71
CA LEU A 753 -25.10 1.82 36.32
C LEU A 753 -25.26 1.70 37.85
N PRO A 754 -24.67 0.67 38.49
CA PRO A 754 -24.81 0.46 39.93
C PRO A 754 -24.06 1.56 40.71
N GLY A 755 -24.56 1.92 41.91
CA GLY A 755 -24.03 3.06 42.68
C GLY A 755 -22.57 2.96 43.16
N PHE A 756 -21.95 1.77 43.05
CA PHE A 756 -20.51 1.58 43.31
C PHE A 756 -19.64 2.00 42.10
N TRP A 757 -20.24 2.07 40.91
CA TRP A 757 -19.58 2.47 39.68
C TRP A 757 -19.60 3.99 39.55
N VAL A 758 -18.43 4.62 39.57
CA VAL A 758 -18.35 6.08 39.63
C VAL A 758 -18.48 6.68 38.23
N GLY A 759 -17.71 6.19 37.25
CA GLY A 759 -17.90 6.44 35.81
C GLY A 759 -17.89 7.89 35.29
N ASP A 760 -17.93 8.90 36.17
CA ASP A 760 -18.01 10.32 35.84
C ASP A 760 -17.41 11.21 36.94
N LEU A 761 -17.08 12.46 36.57
CA LEU A 761 -16.46 13.42 37.49
C LEU A 761 -17.39 13.93 38.59
N ALA A 762 -18.69 14.06 38.31
CA ALA A 762 -19.64 14.60 39.29
C ALA A 762 -19.76 13.66 40.50
N THR A 763 -19.84 12.36 40.23
CA THR A 763 -19.88 11.34 41.27
C THR A 763 -18.53 11.28 42.00
N LEU A 764 -17.41 11.38 41.28
CA LEU A 764 -16.07 11.45 41.90
C LEU A 764 -15.96 12.63 42.88
N GLU A 765 -16.35 13.84 42.48
CA GLU A 765 -16.30 15.04 43.33
C GLU A 765 -17.14 14.89 44.60
N GLN A 766 -18.34 14.30 44.50
CA GLN A 766 -19.16 13.99 45.68
C GLN A 766 -18.45 13.04 46.64
N ARG A 767 -17.71 12.05 46.13
CA ARG A 767 -16.93 11.13 46.96
C ARG A 767 -15.73 11.83 47.60
N LEU A 768 -15.02 12.67 46.86
CA LEU A 768 -13.89 13.44 47.37
C LEU A 768 -14.31 14.42 48.48
N ALA A 769 -15.49 15.04 48.35
CA ALA A 769 -16.05 15.91 49.39
C ALA A 769 -16.40 15.17 50.70
N ALA A 770 -16.55 13.85 50.66
CA ALA A 770 -16.84 13.02 51.83
C ALA A 770 -15.59 12.50 52.55
N VAL A 771 -14.38 12.74 52.01
CA VAL A 771 -13.10 12.33 52.61
C VAL A 771 -12.86 13.10 53.92
N LYS A 772 -12.52 12.39 54.99
CA LYS A 772 -12.25 12.96 56.32
C LYS A 772 -10.88 12.57 56.86
N ARG A 773 -10.40 11.35 56.58
CA ARG A 773 -9.09 10.87 57.03
C ARG A 773 -7.97 11.27 56.07
N GLY A 774 -8.25 11.24 54.77
CA GLY A 774 -7.31 11.68 53.73
C GLY A 774 -7.27 13.20 53.55
N GLU A 775 -6.18 13.70 52.97
CA GLU A 775 -6.05 15.09 52.54
C GLU A 775 -6.32 15.20 51.03
N VAL A 776 -7.34 15.97 50.63
CA VAL A 776 -7.67 16.22 49.22
C VAL A 776 -7.09 17.55 48.78
N ALA A 777 -6.29 17.54 47.71
CA ALA A 777 -5.71 18.75 47.11
C ALA A 777 -5.94 18.78 45.60
N VAL A 778 -6.22 19.97 45.05
CA VAL A 778 -6.18 20.20 43.61
C VAL A 778 -4.73 20.49 43.21
N ILE A 779 -4.16 19.65 42.35
CA ILE A 779 -2.74 19.72 41.95
C ILE A 779 -2.53 20.43 40.60
N ALA A 780 -3.57 20.51 39.77
CA ALA A 780 -3.59 21.25 38.51
C ALA A 780 -5.03 21.49 38.03
N GLN A 781 -5.19 22.29 36.97
CA GLN A 781 -6.42 22.37 36.19
C GLN A 781 -6.11 21.93 34.76
N SER A 782 -6.95 21.08 34.19
CA SER A 782 -6.88 20.68 32.78
C SER A 782 -7.17 21.86 31.84
N PRO A 783 -6.87 21.75 30.53
CA PRO A 783 -7.25 22.77 29.56
C PRO A 783 -8.75 23.09 29.56
N GLY A 784 -9.59 22.07 29.75
CA GLY A 784 -11.03 22.18 29.94
C GLY A 784 -11.49 22.77 31.28
N LYS A 785 -10.57 23.31 32.09
CA LYS A 785 -10.80 23.95 33.39
C LYS A 785 -11.35 23.01 34.47
N ARG A 786 -11.02 21.73 34.38
CA ARG A 786 -11.45 20.72 35.36
C ARG A 786 -10.33 20.44 36.37
N PRO A 787 -10.64 20.31 37.66
CA PRO A 787 -9.63 20.10 38.69
C PRO A 787 -9.02 18.70 38.60
N LEU A 788 -7.69 18.65 38.60
CA LEU A 788 -6.92 17.43 38.81
C LEU A 788 -6.68 17.25 40.32
N HIS A 789 -7.25 16.22 40.93
CA HIS A 789 -7.20 16.00 42.37
C HIS A 789 -6.12 14.98 42.77
N CYS A 790 -5.51 15.17 43.94
CA CYS A 790 -4.67 14.18 44.61
C CYS A 790 -5.16 14.02 46.05
N VAL A 791 -5.43 12.77 46.45
CA VAL A 791 -5.79 12.39 47.81
C VAL A 791 -4.59 11.72 48.47
N ARG A 792 -4.22 12.19 49.67
CA ARG A 792 -3.07 11.68 50.43
C ARG A 792 -3.51 10.99 51.71
N TYR A 793 -2.97 9.81 51.96
CA TYR A 793 -3.13 9.08 53.22
C TYR A 793 -1.77 8.80 53.87
N GLY A 794 -1.73 8.89 55.20
CA GLY A 794 -0.49 8.75 55.98
C GLY A 794 0.38 10.02 55.95
N SER A 795 1.34 10.11 56.86
CA SER A 795 2.31 11.22 56.91
C SER A 795 3.53 10.93 56.04
N LEU A 796 4.12 11.98 55.44
CA LEU A 796 5.41 11.86 54.75
C LEU A 796 6.53 11.78 55.79
N GLU A 797 7.35 10.73 55.71
CA GLU A 797 8.50 10.57 56.59
C GLU A 797 9.67 11.44 56.09
N PRO A 798 10.28 12.28 56.95
CA PRO A 798 11.39 13.14 56.55
C PRO A 798 12.63 12.28 56.30
N VAL A 799 13.12 12.29 55.07
CA VAL A 799 14.38 11.65 54.66
C VAL A 799 15.29 12.70 54.04
N ALA A 800 16.61 12.54 54.20
CA ALA A 800 17.57 13.49 53.65
C ALA A 800 17.56 13.46 52.12
N GLN A 801 17.55 14.64 51.50
CA GLN A 801 17.63 14.82 50.05
C GLN A 801 18.78 15.79 49.75
N GLN A 802 19.83 15.29 49.11
CA GLN A 802 21.04 16.05 48.78
C GLN A 802 21.15 16.34 47.28
N ALA A 803 20.49 15.54 46.45
CA ALA A 803 20.54 15.62 45.00
C ALA A 803 19.14 15.40 44.40
N ASN A 804 18.96 15.74 43.11
CA ASN A 804 17.85 15.22 42.33
C ASN A 804 18.14 13.76 41.90
N PHE A 805 17.13 13.04 41.40
CA PHE A 805 17.28 11.61 41.06
C PHE A 805 18.41 11.36 40.06
N ASN A 806 18.47 12.13 38.97
CA ASN A 806 19.48 11.93 37.93
C ASN A 806 20.91 12.16 38.45
N SER A 807 21.12 13.21 39.25
CA SER A 807 22.42 13.47 39.89
C SER A 807 22.78 12.41 40.94
N ALA A 808 21.81 11.83 41.65
CA ALA A 808 22.05 10.74 42.59
C ALA A 808 22.48 9.45 41.88
N VAL A 809 21.84 9.13 40.75
CA VAL A 809 22.24 8.01 39.87
C VAL A 809 23.63 8.25 39.28
N GLY A 810 23.89 9.43 38.73
CA GLY A 810 25.22 9.79 38.20
C GLY A 810 26.33 9.80 39.27
N GLY A 811 25.98 10.12 40.51
CA GLY A 811 26.86 10.02 41.68
C GLY A 811 26.99 8.61 42.25
N GLN A 812 26.36 7.59 41.65
CA GLN A 812 26.34 6.20 42.10
C GLN A 812 25.83 6.02 43.55
N LEU A 813 24.95 6.92 44.00
CA LEU A 813 24.35 6.90 45.33
C LEU A 813 22.87 7.27 45.24
N PRO A 814 21.96 6.34 44.85
CA PRO A 814 20.53 6.63 44.72
C PRO A 814 19.88 7.22 45.98
N SER A 815 20.36 6.83 47.18
CA SER A 815 19.92 7.38 48.46
C SER A 815 20.23 8.87 48.65
N ALA A 816 21.13 9.46 47.86
CA ALA A 816 21.36 10.91 47.83
C ALA A 816 20.16 11.70 47.28
N TYR A 817 19.33 11.06 46.44
CA TYR A 817 18.05 11.63 46.05
C TYR A 817 17.05 11.50 47.20
N LEU A 818 16.71 10.28 47.57
CA LEU A 818 15.91 9.96 48.75
C LEU A 818 16.33 8.58 49.26
N ASP A 819 16.67 8.48 50.54
CA ASP A 819 16.92 7.19 51.19
C ASP A 819 15.60 6.46 51.44
N LYS A 820 15.13 5.75 50.41
CA LYS A 820 13.86 5.01 50.44
C LYS A 820 13.90 3.84 51.43
N GLU A 821 15.07 3.25 51.68
CA GLU A 821 15.23 2.15 52.65
C GLU A 821 15.07 2.63 54.09
N ALA A 822 15.42 3.88 54.39
CA ALA A 822 15.23 4.47 55.72
C ALA A 822 13.76 4.76 56.08
N ARG A 823 12.82 4.63 55.13
CA ARG A 823 11.38 4.83 55.38
C ARG A 823 10.74 3.58 55.95
N TYR A 824 9.97 3.74 57.03
CA TYR A 824 9.15 2.66 57.59
C TYR A 824 7.87 2.45 56.76
N ARG A 825 7.36 3.51 56.12
CA ARG A 825 6.15 3.45 55.29
C ARG A 825 6.51 3.61 53.81
N PRO A 826 6.34 2.57 52.98
CA PRO A 826 6.53 2.72 51.54
C PRO A 826 5.49 3.70 50.98
N VAL A 827 5.93 4.49 50.00
CA VAL A 827 5.11 5.48 49.30
C VAL A 827 4.60 4.87 47.99
N ILE A 828 3.29 4.77 47.82
CA ILE A 828 2.66 4.21 46.63
C ILE A 828 1.82 5.27 45.92
N LEU A 829 2.11 5.49 44.64
CA LEU A 829 1.40 6.42 43.78
C LEU A 829 0.45 5.69 42.83
N PHE A 830 -0.84 5.96 42.97
CA PHE A 830 -1.87 5.55 42.04
C PHE A 830 -2.27 6.70 41.15
N VAL A 831 -2.08 6.53 39.84
CA VAL A 831 -2.57 7.46 38.81
C VAL A 831 -3.75 6.79 38.12
N GLY A 832 -4.93 7.33 38.34
CA GLY A 832 -6.16 6.97 37.65
C GLY A 832 -6.08 7.27 36.16
N PRO A 833 -7.13 6.95 35.40
CA PRO A 833 -7.04 6.89 33.95
C PRO A 833 -6.56 8.20 33.34
N VAL A 834 -5.48 8.10 32.57
CA VAL A 834 -4.95 9.17 31.72
C VAL A 834 -5.58 9.14 30.32
N HIS A 835 -6.23 8.02 29.94
CA HIS A 835 -7.23 8.03 28.88
C HIS A 835 -8.63 8.00 29.50
N GLY A 836 -9.42 9.05 29.27
CA GLY A 836 -10.65 9.29 30.05
C GLY A 836 -11.82 8.33 29.81
N HIS A 837 -11.72 7.40 28.86
CA HIS A 837 -12.71 6.34 28.66
C HIS A 837 -12.45 5.08 29.51
N GLU A 838 -11.27 4.99 30.14
CA GLU A 838 -10.82 3.85 30.95
C GLU A 838 -11.27 4.00 32.42
N VAL A 839 -12.56 4.24 32.61
CA VAL A 839 -13.17 4.59 33.92
C VAL A 839 -13.20 3.45 34.94
N GLU A 840 -12.74 2.26 34.57
CA GLU A 840 -12.51 1.12 35.46
C GLU A 840 -11.52 1.51 36.57
N GLY A 841 -10.38 2.12 36.22
CA GLY A 841 -9.38 2.59 37.17
C GLY A 841 -9.89 3.72 38.08
N LEU A 842 -10.66 4.66 37.51
CA LEU A 842 -11.32 5.73 38.27
C LEU A 842 -12.25 5.15 39.33
N THR A 843 -13.07 4.18 38.93
CA THR A 843 -14.02 3.50 39.83
C THR A 843 -13.29 2.71 40.92
N GLY A 844 -12.24 1.99 40.57
CA GLY A 844 -11.39 1.27 41.52
C GLY A 844 -10.81 2.21 42.58
N LEU A 845 -10.19 3.32 42.18
CA LEU A 845 -9.58 4.28 43.11
C LEU A 845 -10.61 4.98 44.00
N ALA A 846 -11.78 5.31 43.49
CA ALA A 846 -12.85 5.86 44.32
C ALA A 846 -13.34 4.85 45.37
N ASN A 847 -13.38 3.56 45.03
CA ASN A 847 -13.66 2.50 45.99
C ASN A 847 -12.52 2.34 47.01
N LEU A 848 -11.25 2.41 46.59
CA LEU A 848 -10.11 2.37 47.50
C LEU A 848 -10.16 3.53 48.51
N ILE A 849 -10.44 4.75 48.06
CA ILE A 849 -10.65 5.91 48.94
C ILE A 849 -11.76 5.61 49.95
N HIS A 850 -12.88 5.04 49.52
CA HIS A 850 -13.97 4.67 50.42
C HIS A 850 -13.57 3.60 51.45
N VAL A 851 -12.79 2.60 51.03
CA VAL A 851 -12.22 1.56 51.91
C VAL A 851 -11.30 2.19 52.95
N LEU A 852 -10.44 3.13 52.56
CA LEU A 852 -9.54 3.83 53.49
C LEU A 852 -10.32 4.67 54.50
N GLU A 853 -11.42 5.31 54.09
CA GLU A 853 -12.28 6.09 54.99
C GLU A 853 -13.12 5.24 55.96
N THR A 854 -13.63 4.08 55.50
CA THR A 854 -14.73 3.38 56.20
C THR A 854 -14.47 1.91 56.54
N GLY A 855 -13.45 1.30 55.94
CA GLY A 855 -13.18 -0.14 56.02
C GLY A 855 -14.05 -0.99 55.09
N LYS A 856 -14.88 -0.37 54.22
CA LYS A 856 -15.77 -1.07 53.28
C LYS A 856 -15.64 -0.51 51.86
N ASP A 857 -15.90 -1.34 50.86
CA ASP A 857 -16.07 -0.86 49.48
C ASP A 857 -17.48 -0.27 49.26
N LEU A 858 -17.75 0.34 48.09
CA LEU A 858 -19.04 0.95 47.81
C LEU A 858 -20.18 -0.07 47.56
N LEU A 859 -19.86 -1.37 47.48
CA LEU A 859 -20.85 -2.46 47.56
C LEU A 859 -21.23 -2.78 49.01
N GLY A 860 -20.54 -2.20 49.99
CA GLY A 860 -20.71 -2.43 51.42
C GLY A 860 -20.01 -3.70 51.92
N ARG A 861 -19.15 -4.33 51.11
CA ARG A 861 -18.37 -5.50 51.50
C ARG A 861 -17.25 -5.08 52.44
N ASP A 862 -16.93 -5.97 53.39
CA ASP A 862 -15.85 -5.74 54.35
C ASP A 862 -14.49 -5.79 53.67
N GLN A 863 -13.69 -4.75 53.85
CA GLN A 863 -12.36 -4.57 53.25
C GLN A 863 -11.34 -4.10 54.30
N GLN A 864 -11.55 -4.43 55.57
CA GLN A 864 -10.66 -4.01 56.68
C GLN A 864 -9.22 -4.50 56.49
N ALA A 865 -9.01 -5.66 55.88
CA ALA A 865 -7.68 -6.16 55.56
C ALA A 865 -6.93 -5.23 54.58
N LEU A 866 -7.60 -4.76 53.53
CA LEU A 866 -7.03 -3.81 52.56
C LEU A 866 -6.82 -2.43 53.20
N GLN A 867 -7.75 -1.98 54.04
CA GLN A 867 -7.58 -0.74 54.83
C GLN A 867 -6.34 -0.82 55.74
N ALA A 868 -6.15 -1.94 56.45
CA ALA A 868 -5.02 -2.15 57.34
C ALA A 868 -3.68 -2.16 56.59
N LEU A 869 -3.64 -2.70 55.36
CA LEU A 869 -2.46 -2.57 54.49
C LEU A 869 -2.21 -1.11 54.13
N GLY A 870 -3.25 -0.37 53.73
CA GLY A 870 -3.13 1.04 53.38
C GLY A 870 -2.65 1.93 54.53
N GLU A 871 -3.03 1.62 55.78
CA GLU A 871 -2.58 2.35 56.98
C GLU A 871 -1.08 2.19 57.27
N ARG A 872 -0.46 1.11 56.77
CA ARG A 872 0.99 0.86 56.85
C ARG A 872 1.78 1.55 55.74
N CYS A 873 1.11 2.10 54.72
CA CYS A 873 1.73 2.78 53.60
C CYS A 873 1.48 4.30 53.68
N ARG A 874 2.21 5.06 52.87
CA ARG A 874 1.79 6.40 52.43
C ARG A 874 1.20 6.26 51.03
N LEU A 875 -0.07 6.60 50.88
CA LEU A 875 -0.78 6.46 49.60
C LEU A 875 -1.05 7.82 48.98
N LEU A 876 -0.73 7.94 47.69
CA LEU A 876 -1.00 9.10 46.86
C LEU A 876 -1.95 8.65 45.76
N ILE A 877 -3.16 9.20 45.70
CA ILE A 877 -4.19 8.75 44.77
C ILE A 877 -4.60 9.94 43.91
N ILE A 878 -4.32 9.87 42.61
CA ILE A 878 -4.82 10.82 41.60
C ILE A 878 -5.98 10.12 40.88
N PRO A 879 -7.26 10.33 41.25
CA PRO A 879 -8.34 9.45 40.81
C PRO A 879 -8.69 9.53 39.32
N ALA A 880 -8.36 10.64 38.66
CA ALA A 880 -8.58 10.86 37.23
C ALA A 880 -7.37 11.64 36.68
N GLY A 881 -6.52 11.00 35.88
CA GLY A 881 -5.33 11.63 35.28
C GLY A 881 -5.65 12.53 34.08
N ASN A 882 -6.80 12.33 33.45
CA ASN A 882 -7.32 13.15 32.35
C ASN A 882 -8.81 13.48 32.57
N PRO A 883 -9.14 14.51 33.38
CA PRO A 883 -10.52 14.85 33.68
C PRO A 883 -11.30 15.33 32.44
N ASP A 884 -10.64 15.93 31.44
CA ASP A 884 -11.30 16.36 30.20
C ASP A 884 -11.82 15.17 29.40
N GLY A 885 -11.00 14.13 29.24
CA GLY A 885 -11.42 12.87 28.61
C GLY A 885 -12.57 12.20 29.36
N VAL A 886 -12.51 12.14 30.70
CA VAL A 886 -13.58 11.53 31.52
C VAL A 886 -14.90 12.29 31.35
N ALA A 887 -14.85 13.62 31.32
CA ALA A 887 -16.04 14.45 31.11
C ALA A 887 -16.67 14.24 29.72
N ARG A 888 -15.89 13.81 28.73
CA ARG A 888 -16.34 13.57 27.35
C ARG A 888 -17.01 12.20 27.17
N LEU A 889 -16.75 11.24 28.05
CA LEU A 889 -17.28 9.88 27.96
C LEU A 889 -18.79 9.83 28.34
N LYS A 890 -19.67 9.81 27.33
CA LYS A 890 -21.12 9.71 27.56
C LYS A 890 -21.62 8.35 28.07
N PRO A 891 -21.10 7.19 27.63
CA PRO A 891 -21.58 5.89 28.10
C PRO A 891 -21.32 5.60 29.58
N ARG A 892 -20.36 6.32 30.21
CA ARG A 892 -19.88 6.16 31.61
C ARG A 892 -19.36 4.77 32.00
N ALA A 893 -19.45 3.80 31.10
CA ALA A 893 -18.80 2.49 31.09
C ALA A 893 -18.84 1.96 29.66
N LEU A 894 -17.84 1.21 29.23
CA LEU A 894 -17.86 0.53 27.91
C LEU A 894 -18.25 -0.95 28.02
N GLN A 895 -18.43 -1.48 29.22
CA GLN A 895 -18.90 -2.86 29.45
C GLN A 895 -20.14 -3.18 28.60
N GLY A 896 -20.13 -4.31 27.89
CA GLY A 896 -21.20 -4.76 27.01
C GLY A 896 -21.34 -4.01 25.68
N MET A 897 -20.45 -3.06 25.36
CA MET A 897 -20.36 -2.41 24.04
C MET A 897 -19.30 -3.11 23.17
N ASP A 898 -19.28 -2.86 21.86
CA ASP A 898 -18.33 -3.53 20.96
C ASP A 898 -17.01 -2.74 20.75
N LEU A 899 -16.11 -3.30 19.95
CA LEU A 899 -14.80 -2.70 19.65
C LEU A 899 -14.91 -1.39 18.84
N ASP A 900 -15.96 -1.17 18.06
CA ASP A 900 -16.14 0.08 17.32
C ASP A 900 -16.56 1.20 18.27
N ASP A 901 -17.39 0.88 19.26
CA ASP A 901 -17.74 1.81 20.34
C ASP A 901 -16.51 2.21 21.15
N LEU A 902 -15.65 1.24 21.51
CA LEU A 902 -14.36 1.52 22.16
C LEU A 902 -13.51 2.49 21.33
N ARG A 903 -13.36 2.22 20.03
CA ARG A 903 -12.53 3.06 19.14
C ARG A 903 -13.10 4.46 19.00
N PHE A 904 -14.41 4.60 18.84
CA PHE A 904 -15.07 5.90 18.74
C PHE A 904 -14.90 6.71 20.03
N TRP A 905 -15.34 6.15 21.17
CA TRP A 905 -15.31 6.87 22.45
C TRP A 905 -13.89 7.08 22.96
N GLY A 906 -12.99 6.13 22.73
CA GLY A 906 -11.59 6.23 23.10
C GLY A 906 -10.81 7.15 22.17
N GLN A 907 -10.59 6.73 20.94
CA GLN A 907 -9.59 7.33 20.03
C GLN A 907 -10.15 8.47 19.18
N GLY A 908 -11.47 8.52 18.97
CA GLY A 908 -12.11 9.54 18.17
C GLY A 908 -12.24 9.19 16.69
N THR A 909 -12.54 10.22 15.90
CA THR A 909 -12.69 10.14 14.45
C THR A 909 -11.92 11.26 13.74
N TRP A 910 -11.56 11.00 12.49
CA TRP A 910 -11.20 12.05 11.54
C TRP A 910 -12.45 12.88 11.14
N SER A 911 -12.22 13.98 10.43
CA SER A 911 -13.25 14.95 10.01
C SER A 911 -14.33 14.35 9.09
N ASP A 912 -14.03 13.20 8.47
CA ASP A 912 -14.95 12.44 7.63
C ASP A 912 -15.69 11.31 8.38
N HIS A 913 -15.60 11.31 9.72
CA HIS A 913 -16.20 10.34 10.65
C HIS A 913 -15.54 8.96 10.69
N THR A 914 -14.47 8.74 9.94
CA THR A 914 -13.71 7.50 10.01
C THR A 914 -12.97 7.40 11.34
N PHE A 915 -12.91 6.21 11.95
CA PHE A 915 -12.22 6.05 13.23
C PHE A 915 -10.73 6.38 13.09
N CYS A 916 -10.16 7.06 14.09
CA CYS A 916 -8.73 7.35 14.10
C CYS A 916 -7.90 6.07 14.09
N GLY A 917 -8.23 5.09 14.93
CA GLY A 917 -7.56 3.79 14.94
C GLY A 917 -6.19 3.80 15.63
N TRP A 918 -5.66 2.62 15.92
CA TRP A 918 -4.25 2.43 16.28
C TRP A 918 -3.54 1.72 15.12
N PRO A 919 -2.33 2.14 14.71
CA PRO A 919 -1.46 3.13 15.37
C PRO A 919 -1.70 4.60 15.00
N GLU A 920 -2.62 4.91 14.08
CA GLU A 920 -2.76 6.23 13.44
C GLU A 920 -3.13 7.35 14.41
N SER A 921 -3.91 7.07 15.46
CA SER A 921 -4.20 8.02 16.55
C SER A 921 -2.96 8.51 17.31
N LYS A 922 -1.79 7.86 17.15
CA LYS A 922 -0.50 8.28 17.72
C LYS A 922 0.37 9.06 16.75
N GLN A 923 -0.01 9.18 15.47
CA GLN A 923 0.77 9.87 14.44
C GLN A 923 0.55 11.39 14.45
N GLN A 924 -0.48 11.87 15.15
CA GLN A 924 -0.80 13.30 15.29
C GLN A 924 -0.90 13.66 16.78
N HIS A 925 -0.03 14.58 17.23
CA HIS A 925 0.01 15.08 18.60
C HIS A 925 0.47 16.56 18.59
N PRO A 926 -0.30 17.53 19.12
CA PRO A 926 -1.66 17.37 19.66
C PRO A 926 -2.65 16.91 18.58
N MET A 927 -3.67 16.16 19.01
CA MET A 927 -4.81 15.75 18.19
C MET A 927 -5.76 16.93 17.97
N ALA A 928 -5.33 17.89 17.15
CA ALA A 928 -6.05 19.11 16.85
C ALA A 928 -5.92 19.49 15.36
N GLY A 929 -6.87 20.28 14.85
CA GLY A 929 -6.92 20.73 13.46
C GLY A 929 -8.23 20.37 12.76
N ASP A 930 -8.42 20.90 11.55
CA ASP A 930 -9.66 20.73 10.77
C ASP A 930 -9.90 19.29 10.29
N ASN A 931 -8.88 18.44 10.38
CA ASN A 931 -8.95 17.01 10.04
C ASN A 931 -9.45 16.13 11.20
N VAL A 932 -9.65 16.69 12.39
CA VAL A 932 -10.20 15.97 13.56
C VAL A 932 -11.72 16.16 13.61
N GLY A 933 -12.46 15.04 13.68
CA GLY A 933 -13.91 15.04 13.81
C GLY A 933 -14.33 15.06 15.28
N PHE A 934 -14.59 13.88 15.84
CA PHE A 934 -14.78 13.71 17.28
C PHE A 934 -13.43 13.41 17.94
N LEU A 935 -13.00 14.20 18.92
CA LEU A 935 -11.67 14.09 19.54
C LEU A 935 -11.43 12.72 20.21
N GLY A 936 -12.47 12.04 20.72
CA GLY A 936 -12.30 10.86 21.57
C GLY A 936 -11.81 11.22 22.98
N CYS A 937 -11.86 10.27 23.93
CA CYS A 937 -11.51 10.48 25.34
C CYS A 937 -10.03 10.19 25.65
N TYR A 938 -9.24 9.76 24.67
CA TYR A 938 -7.78 9.58 24.77
C TYR A 938 -7.04 10.89 25.11
N PHE A 939 -7.59 12.02 24.65
CA PHE A 939 -6.95 13.33 24.71
C PHE A 939 -7.65 14.28 25.69
N ASN A 940 -6.91 15.23 26.26
CA ASN A 940 -7.49 16.38 26.97
C ASN A 940 -8.10 17.40 25.98
N ASP A 941 -8.67 18.52 26.45
CA ASP A 941 -9.35 19.49 25.57
C ASP A 941 -8.38 20.27 24.63
N GLU A 942 -7.05 20.13 24.79
CA GLU A 942 -6.02 20.66 23.88
C GLU A 942 -5.51 19.60 22.87
N GLY A 943 -6.06 18.38 22.90
CA GLY A 943 -5.62 17.30 22.02
C GLY A 943 -4.36 16.58 22.51
N ILE A 944 -3.91 16.81 23.75
CA ILE A 944 -2.75 16.15 24.34
C ILE A 944 -3.18 14.83 24.97
N ASN A 945 -2.43 13.76 24.71
CA ASN A 945 -2.58 12.50 25.42
C ASN A 945 -1.60 12.47 26.61
N PRO A 946 -2.06 12.53 27.87
CA PRO A 946 -1.14 12.60 29.02
C PRO A 946 -0.22 11.38 29.19
N MET A 947 -0.57 10.21 28.60
CA MET A 947 0.29 9.03 28.60
C MET A 947 1.49 9.16 27.63
N HIS A 948 1.33 9.95 26.57
CA HIS A 948 2.32 10.16 25.51
C HIS A 948 2.60 11.65 25.28
N ASP A 949 2.57 12.44 26.37
CA ASP A 949 2.97 13.84 26.36
C ASP A 949 4.47 13.97 26.02
N GLU A 950 4.98 15.19 25.86
CA GLU A 950 6.39 15.43 25.52
C GLU A 950 7.36 15.07 26.65
N PHE A 951 6.90 15.04 27.90
CA PHE A 951 7.66 14.81 29.15
C PHE A 951 8.90 15.71 29.37
N LEU A 952 9.12 16.68 28.48
CA LEU A 952 10.18 17.68 28.52
C LEU A 952 9.56 19.09 28.42
N VAL A 953 9.93 19.92 27.45
CA VAL A 953 9.34 21.25 27.26
C VAL A 953 8.97 21.44 25.80
N PRO A 954 7.72 21.83 25.48
CA PRO A 954 6.58 22.07 26.38
C PRO A 954 5.83 20.78 26.78
N MET A 955 5.17 20.76 27.93
CA MET A 955 4.23 19.68 28.34
C MET A 955 2.80 20.21 28.44
N GLY A 956 1.81 19.32 28.31
CA GLY A 956 0.43 19.58 28.73
C GLY A 956 0.31 19.85 30.24
N SER A 957 -0.88 20.15 30.75
CA SER A 957 -1.04 20.56 32.16
C SER A 957 -1.01 19.42 33.16
N GLU A 958 -1.40 18.22 32.73
CA GLU A 958 -1.64 17.06 33.59
C GLU A 958 -0.35 16.30 33.91
N ALA A 959 0.45 15.95 32.90
CA ALA A 959 1.73 15.27 33.06
C ALA A 959 2.70 15.96 34.05
N PRO A 960 2.98 17.28 33.97
CA PRO A 960 3.89 17.94 34.90
C PRO A 960 3.34 17.99 36.33
N ALA A 961 2.01 17.97 36.52
CA ALA A 961 1.41 17.90 37.85
C ALA A 961 1.63 16.51 38.47
N ILE A 962 1.42 15.45 37.70
CA ILE A 962 1.68 14.07 38.11
C ILE A 962 3.17 13.88 38.43
N LEU A 963 4.07 14.34 37.54
CA LEU A 963 5.51 14.26 37.74
C LEU A 963 5.99 15.09 38.95
N ARG A 964 5.35 16.23 39.24
CA ARG A 964 5.64 17.01 40.45
C ARG A 964 5.26 16.25 41.73
N VAL A 965 4.12 15.57 41.74
CA VAL A 965 3.73 14.70 42.86
C VAL A 965 4.77 13.59 43.03
N ALA A 966 5.15 12.89 41.95
CA ALA A 966 6.16 11.85 42.01
C ALA A 966 7.54 12.36 42.48
N GLY A 967 8.01 13.49 41.95
CA GLY A 967 9.30 14.07 42.32
C GLY A 967 9.34 14.64 43.75
N THR A 968 8.21 15.12 44.27
CA THR A 968 8.15 15.66 45.64
C THR A 968 8.05 14.56 46.68
N GLU A 969 7.27 13.52 46.40
CA GLU A 969 6.96 12.47 47.37
C GLU A 969 7.96 11.30 47.28
N GLY A 970 8.54 11.10 46.10
CA GLY A 970 9.49 10.01 45.80
C GLY A 970 8.89 8.63 46.03
N PRO A 971 7.86 8.20 45.25
CA PRO A 971 7.22 6.92 45.43
C PRO A 971 8.20 5.75 45.32
N ASP A 972 8.00 4.71 46.13
CA ASP A 972 8.66 3.40 45.97
C ASP A 972 8.05 2.67 44.77
N LEU A 973 6.71 2.70 44.65
CA LEU A 973 5.95 2.07 43.57
C LEU A 973 4.93 3.05 42.96
N ALA A 974 4.77 3.02 41.64
CA ALA A 974 3.77 3.83 40.94
C ALA A 974 3.03 3.06 39.84
N VAL A 975 1.73 3.29 39.70
CA VAL A 975 0.93 2.69 38.62
C VAL A 975 0.16 3.77 37.84
N SER A 976 0.19 3.67 36.52
CA SER A 976 -0.81 4.30 35.65
C SER A 976 -1.89 3.28 35.32
N LEU A 977 -3.13 3.55 35.71
CA LEU A 977 -4.27 2.64 35.51
C LEU A 977 -4.91 2.89 34.15
N HIS A 978 -4.91 1.86 33.31
CA HIS A 978 -5.47 1.82 31.98
C HIS A 978 -6.48 0.67 31.83
N SER A 979 -7.13 0.61 30.67
CA SER A 979 -8.03 -0.48 30.31
C SER A 979 -7.91 -0.87 28.84
N HIS A 980 -8.16 -2.15 28.54
CA HIS A 980 -8.14 -2.74 27.21
C HIS A 980 -9.21 -3.82 27.02
N ALA A 981 -9.23 -4.46 25.85
CA ALA A 981 -10.20 -5.50 25.53
C ALA A 981 -9.85 -6.89 26.10
N SER A 982 -8.61 -7.10 26.55
CA SER A 982 -8.10 -8.43 26.94
C SER A 982 -8.12 -8.64 28.47
N PRO A 983 -7.78 -9.84 28.99
CA PRO A 983 -7.67 -10.07 30.44
C PRO A 983 -6.69 -9.11 31.11
N PRO A 984 -6.84 -8.85 32.43
CA PRO A 984 -6.04 -7.81 33.10
C PRO A 984 -4.56 -8.16 33.13
N ALA A 985 -3.70 -7.18 32.85
CA ALA A 985 -2.27 -7.39 32.72
C ALA A 985 -1.44 -6.22 33.26
N LEU A 986 -0.27 -6.53 33.83
CA LEU A 986 0.78 -5.53 34.08
C LEU A 986 1.68 -5.49 32.85
N LEU A 987 1.93 -4.29 32.32
CA LEU A 987 2.80 -4.11 31.16
C LEU A 987 4.27 -3.95 31.57
N ARG A 988 5.18 -4.40 30.70
CA ARG A 988 6.62 -4.20 30.86
C ARG A 988 6.94 -2.70 30.90
N PRO A 989 7.60 -2.19 31.94
CA PRO A 989 8.01 -0.79 31.97
C PRO A 989 9.20 -0.57 31.02
N ALA A 990 9.04 0.38 30.09
CA ALA A 990 10.05 0.71 29.09
C ALA A 990 11.01 1.81 29.56
N TYR A 991 12.24 1.82 29.04
CA TYR A 991 13.30 2.80 29.38
C TYR A 991 13.68 2.86 30.87
N VAL A 992 13.55 1.74 31.58
CA VAL A 992 14.00 1.57 32.96
C VAL A 992 15.00 0.41 33.05
N PRO A 993 15.87 0.36 34.08
CA PRO A 993 16.81 -0.74 34.27
C PRO A 993 16.12 -2.11 34.36
N GLY A 994 16.85 -3.16 34.01
CA GLY A 994 16.33 -4.54 34.03
C GLY A 994 15.84 -4.97 35.41
N GLU A 995 16.47 -4.46 36.48
CA GLU A 995 16.08 -4.70 37.88
C GLU A 995 14.68 -4.16 38.18
N ILE A 996 14.33 -2.99 37.62
CA ILE A 996 12.99 -2.42 37.77
C ILE A 996 11.97 -3.21 36.96
N GLN A 997 12.34 -3.68 35.76
CA GLN A 997 11.46 -4.57 34.98
C GLN A 997 11.19 -5.88 35.73
N GLU A 998 12.20 -6.47 36.37
CA GLU A 998 12.07 -7.71 37.13
C GLU A 998 11.24 -7.52 38.41
N ASP A 999 11.39 -6.38 39.09
CA ASP A 999 10.59 -6.02 40.25
C ASP A 999 9.08 -5.97 39.90
N ILE A 1000 8.73 -5.28 38.82
CA ILE A 1000 7.35 -5.23 38.31
C ILE A 1000 6.88 -6.61 37.83
N ARG A 1001 7.77 -7.44 37.28
CA ARG A 1001 7.45 -8.82 36.90
C ARG A 1001 7.12 -9.68 38.11
N SER A 1002 7.85 -9.51 39.22
CA SER A 1002 7.57 -10.17 40.49
C SER A 1002 6.20 -9.76 41.04
N LEU A 1003 5.90 -8.45 41.07
CA LEU A 1003 4.59 -7.93 41.45
C LEU A 1003 3.47 -8.51 40.56
N ALA A 1004 3.69 -8.64 39.25
CA ALA A 1004 2.73 -9.26 38.34
C ALA A 1004 2.46 -10.72 38.72
N GLY A 1005 3.48 -11.48 39.11
CA GLY A 1005 3.33 -12.86 39.60
C GLY A 1005 2.51 -12.95 40.88
N GLU A 1006 2.75 -12.05 41.84
CA GLU A 1006 1.97 -11.97 43.09
C GLU A 1006 0.51 -11.61 42.82
N TYR A 1007 0.27 -10.62 41.96
CA TYR A 1007 -1.06 -10.21 41.54
C TYR A 1007 -1.82 -11.35 40.84
N TYR A 1008 -1.18 -12.03 39.90
CA TYR A 1008 -1.79 -13.15 39.19
C TYR A 1008 -2.10 -14.34 40.10
N ALA A 1009 -1.27 -14.60 41.12
CA ALA A 1009 -1.57 -15.60 42.13
C ALA A 1009 -2.83 -15.23 42.95
N LEU A 1010 -3.02 -13.94 43.27
CA LEU A 1010 -4.25 -13.48 43.92
C LEU A 1010 -5.47 -13.57 42.99
N CYS A 1011 -5.32 -13.27 41.69
CA CYS A 1011 -6.38 -13.48 40.71
C CYS A 1011 -6.81 -14.95 40.64
N ASP A 1012 -5.85 -15.87 40.56
CA ASP A 1012 -6.12 -17.31 40.53
C ASP A 1012 -6.87 -17.77 41.81
N GLN A 1013 -6.47 -17.28 42.99
CA GLN A 1013 -7.17 -17.56 44.25
C GLN A 1013 -8.60 -17.03 44.28
N ARG A 1014 -8.85 -15.89 43.61
CA ARG A 1014 -10.14 -15.21 43.56
C ARG A 1014 -10.99 -15.60 42.35
N GLN A 1015 -10.49 -16.51 41.51
CA GLN A 1015 -11.14 -16.91 40.25
C GLN A 1015 -11.40 -15.72 39.30
N LEU A 1016 -10.48 -14.75 39.31
CA LEU A 1016 -10.53 -13.59 38.42
C LEU A 1016 -9.73 -13.87 37.14
N PRO A 1017 -10.11 -13.27 35.99
CA PRO A 1017 -9.31 -13.38 34.79
C PRO A 1017 -7.93 -12.75 35.01
N ARG A 1018 -6.92 -13.25 34.28
CA ARG A 1018 -5.56 -12.70 34.30
C ARG A 1018 -4.85 -12.87 32.96
N GLY A 1019 -3.89 -12.01 32.72
CA GLY A 1019 -2.93 -12.14 31.62
C GLY A 1019 -1.79 -13.12 31.93
N SER A 1020 -0.73 -12.97 31.17
CA SER A 1020 0.56 -13.65 31.35
C SER A 1020 1.63 -12.70 31.87
N LEU A 1021 2.71 -13.26 32.40
CA LEU A 1021 3.91 -12.48 32.72
C LEU A 1021 4.54 -11.95 31.43
N PHE A 1022 5.06 -10.73 31.49
CA PHE A 1022 5.89 -10.17 30.43
C PHE A 1022 7.34 -10.62 30.58
N GLU A 1023 8.13 -10.47 29.51
CA GLU A 1023 9.57 -10.72 29.51
C GLU A 1023 10.34 -9.42 29.72
N THR A 1024 11.42 -9.47 30.52
CA THR A 1024 12.33 -8.33 30.70
C THR A 1024 13.24 -8.22 29.49
N GLN A 1025 13.38 -7.01 28.93
CA GLN A 1025 14.26 -6.79 27.79
C GLN A 1025 14.74 -5.33 27.70
N MET A 1026 15.88 -5.14 27.03
CA MET A 1026 16.37 -3.81 26.67
C MET A 1026 15.58 -3.27 25.47
N GLU A 1027 15.44 -1.95 25.38
CA GLU A 1027 14.83 -1.34 24.19
C GLU A 1027 15.74 -1.51 22.97
N GLY A 1028 15.15 -1.82 21.82
CA GLY A 1028 15.86 -2.04 20.56
C GLY A 1028 14.91 -2.22 19.37
N GLY A 1029 15.47 -2.35 18.18
CA GLY A 1029 14.72 -2.48 16.92
C GLY A 1029 14.38 -1.14 16.27
N VAL A 1030 13.76 -1.21 15.08
CA VAL A 1030 13.40 -0.03 14.25
C VAL A 1030 12.30 0.82 14.91
N ASN A 1031 11.41 0.17 15.66
CA ASN A 1031 10.32 0.81 16.41
C ASN A 1031 10.38 0.35 17.87
N PRO A 1032 11.25 0.94 18.72
CA PRO A 1032 11.32 0.57 20.14
C PRO A 1032 10.02 0.94 20.87
N ALA A 1033 9.83 0.43 22.09
CA ALA A 1033 8.70 0.87 22.91
C ALA A 1033 8.71 2.41 23.06
N PRO A 1034 7.56 3.07 23.22
CA PRO A 1034 7.51 4.52 23.39
C PRO A 1034 7.97 4.94 24.80
N PHE A 1035 8.76 6.00 24.90
CA PHE A 1035 9.02 6.67 26.18
C PHE A 1035 7.72 7.38 26.60
N ASN A 1036 7.17 7.01 27.76
CA ASN A 1036 5.82 7.41 28.14
C ASN A 1036 5.76 7.90 29.60
N LEU A 1037 4.57 8.16 30.12
CA LEU A 1037 4.40 8.71 31.47
C LEU A 1037 5.03 7.84 32.56
N THR A 1038 4.94 6.52 32.45
CA THR A 1038 5.53 5.63 33.47
C THR A 1038 7.06 5.64 33.38
N SER A 1039 7.64 5.67 32.17
CA SER A 1039 9.08 5.94 32.00
C SER A 1039 9.48 7.27 32.67
N ALA A 1040 8.73 8.35 32.42
CA ALA A 1040 9.02 9.66 33.00
C ALA A 1040 8.93 9.67 34.54
N VAL A 1041 7.94 8.99 35.12
CA VAL A 1041 7.80 8.85 36.59
C VAL A 1041 9.04 8.20 37.21
N TYR A 1042 9.58 7.14 36.59
CA TYR A 1042 10.85 6.56 37.03
C TYR A 1042 11.98 7.60 36.95
N HIS A 1043 12.14 8.31 35.83
CA HIS A 1043 13.25 9.24 35.64
C HIS A 1043 13.20 10.51 36.52
N VAL A 1044 12.04 10.85 37.10
CA VAL A 1044 11.93 11.96 38.07
C VAL A 1044 12.01 11.53 39.52
N SER A 1045 11.79 10.24 39.83
CA SER A 1045 11.59 9.79 41.22
C SER A 1045 12.23 8.45 41.62
N GLY A 1046 12.78 7.70 40.67
CA GLY A 1046 13.31 6.36 40.88
C GLY A 1046 12.28 5.34 41.36
N ALA A 1047 11.00 5.54 41.07
CA ALA A 1047 9.92 4.63 41.46
C ALA A 1047 9.87 3.41 40.53
N SER A 1048 9.55 2.24 41.07
CA SER A 1048 9.13 1.09 40.25
C SER A 1048 7.77 1.43 39.63
N SER A 1049 7.78 1.94 38.39
CA SER A 1049 6.59 2.50 37.75
C SER A 1049 6.14 1.68 36.54
N PHE A 1050 4.83 1.37 36.45
CA PHE A 1050 4.29 0.52 35.39
C PHE A 1050 2.88 0.93 34.95
N THR A 1051 2.44 0.39 33.82
CA THR A 1051 1.07 0.51 33.33
C THR A 1051 0.30 -0.77 33.63
N PHE A 1052 -0.91 -0.63 34.16
CA PHE A 1052 -1.84 -1.74 34.36
C PHE A 1052 -3.01 -1.63 33.39
N GLU A 1053 -3.30 -2.69 32.65
CA GLU A 1053 -4.42 -2.77 31.72
C GLU A 1053 -5.55 -3.61 32.32
N CYS A 1054 -6.68 -2.98 32.62
CA CYS A 1054 -7.91 -3.63 33.11
C CYS A 1054 -8.84 -4.03 31.95
N PRO A 1055 -9.62 -5.13 32.01
CA PRO A 1055 -10.63 -5.38 30.99
C PRO A 1055 -11.77 -4.36 31.06
N HIS A 1056 -12.22 -3.86 29.90
CA HIS A 1056 -13.45 -3.05 29.79
C HIS A 1056 -14.75 -3.87 29.95
N GLY A 1057 -14.70 -5.18 29.75
CA GLY A 1057 -15.91 -6.02 29.70
C GLY A 1057 -16.70 -5.91 28.40
N LEU A 1058 -16.03 -5.69 27.26
CA LEU A 1058 -16.66 -5.50 25.95
C LEU A 1058 -17.42 -6.75 25.47
N ASP A 1059 -18.42 -6.56 24.63
CA ASP A 1059 -19.10 -7.64 23.91
C ASP A 1059 -18.34 -7.95 22.60
N GLY A 1060 -17.65 -9.08 22.56
CA GLY A 1060 -16.89 -9.50 21.39
C GLY A 1060 -16.24 -10.86 21.55
N PRO A 1061 -16.04 -11.61 20.44
CA PRO A 1061 -15.60 -13.02 20.47
C PRO A 1061 -14.19 -13.24 21.03
N GLN A 1062 -13.38 -12.18 21.16
CA GLN A 1062 -12.01 -12.23 21.68
C GLN A 1062 -11.80 -11.31 22.90
N ALA A 1063 -12.86 -10.65 23.38
CA ALA A 1063 -12.77 -9.73 24.51
C ALA A 1063 -12.92 -10.46 25.85
N CYS A 1064 -12.25 -9.97 26.89
CA CYS A 1064 -12.49 -10.40 28.26
C CYS A 1064 -13.83 -9.80 28.74
N GLN A 1065 -14.86 -10.64 28.81
CA GLN A 1065 -16.22 -10.26 29.17
C GLN A 1065 -16.43 -10.14 30.70
N ALA A 1066 -15.53 -9.45 31.40
CA ALA A 1066 -15.66 -9.22 32.84
C ALA A 1066 -16.87 -8.33 33.17
N GLY A 1067 -17.68 -8.71 34.16
CA GLY A 1067 -18.76 -7.88 34.69
C GLY A 1067 -18.25 -6.73 35.55
N LEU A 1068 -19.11 -5.74 35.84
CA LEU A 1068 -18.72 -4.54 36.60
C LEU A 1068 -18.20 -4.85 38.02
N VAL A 1069 -18.73 -5.90 38.67
CA VAL A 1069 -18.26 -6.33 40.00
C VAL A 1069 -16.90 -7.01 39.90
N GLU A 1070 -16.70 -7.88 38.91
CA GLU A 1070 -15.40 -8.53 38.66
C GLU A 1070 -14.32 -7.50 38.33
N ILE A 1071 -14.66 -6.47 37.54
CA ILE A 1071 -13.76 -5.33 37.25
C ILE A 1071 -13.34 -4.61 38.53
N LEU A 1072 -14.27 -4.37 39.46
CA LEU A 1072 -13.93 -3.78 40.76
C LEU A 1072 -13.01 -4.71 41.56
N ASP A 1073 -13.29 -6.01 41.56
CA ASP A 1073 -12.48 -7.00 42.29
C ASP A 1073 -11.06 -7.11 41.70
N ILE A 1074 -10.92 -7.01 40.37
CA ILE A 1074 -9.64 -6.92 39.66
C ILE A 1074 -8.82 -5.71 40.17
N GLN A 1075 -9.44 -4.52 40.22
CA GLN A 1075 -8.78 -3.29 40.67
C GLN A 1075 -8.35 -3.38 42.14
N LEU A 1076 -9.25 -3.79 43.04
CA LEU A 1076 -8.93 -3.91 44.48
C LEU A 1076 -7.87 -5.00 44.74
N THR A 1077 -7.85 -6.07 43.94
CA THR A 1077 -6.82 -7.11 44.00
C THR A 1077 -5.45 -6.57 43.60
N LEU A 1078 -5.37 -5.73 42.57
CA LEU A 1078 -4.12 -5.06 42.21
C LEU A 1078 -3.62 -4.17 43.35
N TYR A 1079 -4.48 -3.36 43.95
CA TYR A 1079 -4.08 -2.44 45.01
C TYR A 1079 -3.57 -3.19 46.24
N GLU A 1080 -4.19 -4.31 46.58
CA GLU A 1080 -3.71 -5.21 47.61
C GLU A 1080 -2.33 -5.80 47.28
N ALA A 1081 -2.15 -6.31 46.06
CA ALA A 1081 -0.88 -6.87 45.60
C ALA A 1081 0.24 -5.83 45.72
N MET A 1082 0.00 -4.60 45.24
CA MET A 1082 0.95 -3.49 45.30
C MET A 1082 1.36 -3.16 46.74
N MET A 1083 0.40 -3.06 47.67
CA MET A 1083 0.71 -2.75 49.07
C MET A 1083 1.48 -3.88 49.75
N ARG A 1084 1.11 -5.15 49.49
CA ARG A 1084 1.81 -6.32 50.03
C ARG A 1084 3.24 -6.39 49.53
N HIS A 1085 3.44 -6.17 48.24
CA HIS A 1085 4.73 -6.24 47.58
C HIS A 1085 5.72 -5.23 48.18
N GLU A 1086 5.31 -3.96 48.34
CA GLU A 1086 6.19 -2.94 48.93
C GLU A 1086 6.43 -3.12 50.42
N LEU A 1087 5.42 -3.55 51.20
CA LEU A 1087 5.61 -3.81 52.62
C LEU A 1087 6.59 -4.97 52.87
N GLN A 1088 6.55 -6.01 52.03
CA GLN A 1088 7.49 -7.13 52.11
C GLN A 1088 8.94 -6.72 51.86
N LYS A 1089 9.20 -5.65 51.09
CA LYS A 1089 10.54 -5.10 50.91
C LYS A 1089 11.08 -4.42 52.16
N LYS A 1090 10.19 -3.82 52.97
CA LYS A 1090 10.55 -3.14 54.23
C LYS A 1090 10.68 -4.07 55.44
N ASP A 1091 10.11 -5.28 55.36
CA ASP A 1091 10.19 -6.30 56.41
C ASP A 1091 11.52 -7.12 56.34
N ARG A 1092 12.47 -6.77 55.44
CA ARG A 1092 13.73 -7.51 55.19
C ARG A 1092 14.95 -6.96 55.92
#